data_AF-K6GH34-F1
#
_entry.id   AF-K6GH34-F1
#
_cell.length_a   1.000
_cell.length_b   1.000
_cell.length_c   1.000
_cell.angle_alpha   90.00
_cell.angle_beta   90.00
_cell.angle_gamma   90.00
#
_symmetry.space_group_name_H-M   'P 1'
#
loop_
_entity.id
_entity.type
_entity.pdbx_description
1 polymer ?
#
loop_
_entity_poly.entity_id
_entity_poly.type
_entity_poly.pdbx_seq_one_letter_code
_entity_poly.pdbx_strand_id
1 'polypeptide(L)'
;MTRKLSDDPQAAGAGPACSARFFAGLPGHLWRGFSCGAALVALALCGRLEAGRYLYAACFAAAFAALVLAVRSWPAGGTRGRVTAAVLALGLGARLLFIWAWPVDTDVFRYIVEGDMQLAGANPYLIAPGDPGLPGLLSARAAAVLGRVNHPELSAAYPPLAELFCRAVAAVSPTPLVFRAALALADLLAALALAVVLARHRLPPVWLALYVLSPLSLVMGAGEGHLDVLVALGVSLALAAFAARRDGWGFLCLGAAGLVKYPVLLLIPFFLRPGNLRQAAACFVPLASFWPYRAAGPAFFESLAAFAGHVARGGPLTALVWPLCGAFAPPVSLGIGGAALVVGWLAVQDRGRGPLFAGLTGLAALPTVYPWYFLMVLPLWTLRPGWPALWLLAAQGLAVTPTWLRGQDLGGQGAAMAVIWLPFLLLLALSAWRPGLAVPAGPAKRARRLSVVVPTRNEGSRLGRCLESLDGTGVAEVVVADGGSTDGTASLAAGRGAKVVAAGGGRGGQIAAGLAACRGDVILVLHADAVVTPDVPARVMAALDHCPEAAGGVVGMAYDARRPGLGVLGLLNGLRARFGGIGFGDQGQFFRREALTGASGFPAMALMEDVELSLRLRQAGETLYLGGGVTASGRRWAGPGFGGKAAGVVAMCLGYLAARRLGLADPTGRRYFRRYYGREPQACCPAKTSACSDKR
;
A
#
# COMPACT_ATOMS: atom_id res chain seq x y z
N MET A 1 -75.55 -18.92 10.22
CA MET A 1 -74.86 -20.21 10.48
C MET A 1 -73.39 -19.92 10.68
N THR A 2 -72.88 -20.19 11.90
CA THR A 2 -71.49 -20.55 12.29
C THR A 2 -70.35 -19.97 11.44
N ARG A 3 -69.34 -19.25 11.93
CA ARG A 3 -68.60 -19.09 13.19
C ARG A 3 -67.52 -18.03 12.83
N LYS A 4 -66.86 -17.24 13.65
CA LYS A 4 -66.79 -16.87 15.08
C LYS A 4 -65.75 -15.72 15.05
N LEU A 5 -66.08 -14.53 15.57
CA LEU A 5 -65.66 -14.00 16.88
C LEU A 5 -64.13 -13.79 16.96
N SER A 6 -63.58 -12.65 17.36
CA SER A 6 -64.02 -11.64 18.34
C SER A 6 -62.96 -10.51 18.35
N ASP A 7 -63.34 -9.23 18.26
CA ASP A 7 -63.60 -8.26 19.36
C ASP A 7 -62.33 -7.48 19.81
N ASP A 8 -62.16 -6.26 19.25
CA ASP A 8 -62.27 -4.90 19.87
C ASP A 8 -62.23 -4.77 21.43
N PRO A 9 -62.14 -3.56 22.06
CA PRO A 9 -61.37 -2.32 21.83
C PRO A 9 -60.93 -1.57 23.14
N GLN A 10 -60.39 -0.34 23.00
CA GLN A 10 -60.25 0.78 24.00
C GLN A 10 -59.11 0.62 25.05
N ALA A 11 -58.38 1.65 25.53
CA ALA A 11 -58.72 3.05 25.81
C ALA A 11 -57.46 3.98 25.88
N ALA A 12 -57.75 5.28 26.06
CA ALA A 12 -56.95 6.50 25.91
C ALA A 12 -55.85 6.83 26.96
N GLY A 13 -54.97 7.80 26.64
CA GLY A 13 -54.21 8.60 27.62
C GLY A 13 -52.88 9.20 27.12
N ALA A 14 -52.80 10.53 26.99
CA ALA A 14 -51.72 11.31 26.38
C ALA A 14 -50.53 11.67 27.32
N GLY A 15 -49.34 11.87 26.74
CA GLY A 15 -48.14 12.48 27.36
C GLY A 15 -46.96 12.57 26.37
N PRO A 16 -46.05 13.57 26.45
CA PRO A 16 -45.62 14.36 25.31
C PRO A 16 -44.40 13.79 24.56
N ALA A 17 -44.54 13.51 23.26
CA ALA A 17 -43.42 13.22 22.35
C ALA A 17 -43.23 14.37 21.35
N CYS A 18 -43.04 15.59 21.87
CA CYS A 18 -42.71 16.78 21.08
C CYS A 18 -41.22 17.10 21.23
N SER A 19 -40.35 16.31 20.59
CA SER A 19 -38.94 16.68 20.33
C SER A 19 -38.21 15.78 19.33
N ALA A 20 -38.76 14.64 18.92
CA ALA A 20 -38.03 13.66 18.09
C ALA A 20 -38.41 13.62 16.60
N ARG A 21 -39.07 14.64 16.03
CA ARG A 21 -39.52 14.62 14.62
C ARG A 21 -38.80 15.55 13.65
N PHE A 22 -37.84 16.36 14.11
CA PHE A 22 -37.09 17.23 13.19
C PHE A 22 -35.94 16.51 12.46
N PHE A 23 -35.43 15.39 13.00
CA PHE A 23 -34.27 14.67 12.43
C PHE A 23 -34.61 13.43 11.59
N ALA A 24 -35.88 13.02 11.49
CA ALA A 24 -36.28 11.77 10.85
C ALA A 24 -36.38 11.81 9.30
N GLY A 25 -36.16 12.97 8.67
CA GLY A 25 -36.32 13.16 7.22
C GLY A 25 -35.03 13.29 6.40
N LEU A 26 -33.85 13.25 7.03
CA LEU A 26 -32.57 13.43 6.33
C LEU A 26 -32.05 12.09 5.78
N PRO A 27 -31.73 11.98 4.48
CA PRO A 27 -31.05 10.83 3.91
C PRO A 27 -29.85 10.37 4.77
N GLY A 28 -29.69 9.05 4.99
CA GLY A 28 -28.68 8.52 5.93
C GLY A 28 -27.22 8.90 5.65
N HIS A 29 -26.89 9.39 4.45
CA HIS A 29 -25.58 9.95 4.13
C HIS A 29 -25.36 11.35 4.71
N LEU A 30 -26.42 12.17 4.84
CA LEU A 30 -26.34 13.49 5.48
C LEU A 30 -26.12 13.37 6.99
N TRP A 31 -26.77 12.39 7.64
CA TRP A 31 -26.53 12.08 9.06
C TRP A 31 -25.08 11.67 9.34
N ARG A 32 -24.48 10.87 8.45
CA ARG A 32 -23.08 10.41 8.58
C ARG A 32 -22.08 11.54 8.29
N GLY A 33 -22.38 12.40 7.32
CA GLY A 33 -21.61 13.62 7.08
C GLY A 33 -21.64 14.59 8.28
N PHE A 34 -22.83 14.81 8.86
CA PHE A 34 -23.01 15.58 10.08
C PHE A 34 -22.24 14.97 11.26
N SER A 35 -22.29 13.64 11.41
CA SER A 35 -21.56 12.91 12.45
C SER A 35 -20.04 13.08 12.35
N CYS A 36 -19.49 13.11 11.13
CA CYS A 36 -18.07 13.42 10.90
C CYS A 36 -17.72 14.85 11.30
N GLY A 37 -18.57 15.83 10.95
CA GLY A 37 -18.40 17.23 11.36
C GLY A 37 -18.43 17.38 12.89
N ALA A 38 -19.43 16.79 13.55
CA ALA A 38 -19.58 16.81 15.01
C ALA A 38 -18.37 16.17 15.72
N ALA A 39 -17.87 15.03 15.22
CA ALA A 39 -16.68 14.38 15.78
C ALA A 39 -15.41 15.24 15.65
N LEU A 40 -15.24 15.93 14.51
CA LEU A 40 -14.11 16.87 14.33
C LEU A 40 -14.23 18.10 15.22
N VAL A 41 -15.44 18.63 15.44
CA VAL A 41 -15.67 19.73 16.40
C VAL A 41 -15.38 19.27 17.82
N ALA A 42 -15.83 18.08 18.23
CA ALA A 42 -15.50 17.52 19.55
C ALA A 42 -13.99 17.35 19.74
N LEU A 43 -13.27 16.89 18.72
CA LEU A 43 -11.81 16.79 18.74
C LEU A 43 -11.12 18.17 18.80
N ALA A 44 -11.63 19.17 18.08
CA ALA A 44 -11.14 20.54 18.17
C ALA A 44 -11.35 21.11 19.59
N LEU A 45 -12.53 20.87 20.19
CA LEU A 45 -12.83 21.26 21.57
C LEU A 45 -11.92 20.57 22.59
N CYS A 46 -11.47 19.34 22.35
CA CYS A 46 -10.47 18.71 23.21
C CYS A 46 -9.17 19.53 23.29
N GLY A 47 -8.71 20.06 22.15
CA GLY A 47 -7.54 20.94 22.11
C GLY A 47 -7.80 22.31 22.74
N ARG A 48 -9.02 22.83 22.62
CA ARG A 48 -9.38 24.15 23.17
C ARG A 48 -9.60 24.14 24.69
N LEU A 49 -10.17 23.05 25.20
CA LEU A 49 -10.66 22.92 26.57
C LEU A 49 -9.77 22.08 27.47
N GLU A 50 -8.57 21.75 27.04
CA GLU A 50 -7.63 21.11 27.97
C GLU A 50 -8.06 19.72 28.41
N ALA A 51 -8.73 19.01 27.49
CA ALA A 51 -9.28 17.70 27.74
C ALA A 51 -8.20 16.66 28.07
N GLY A 52 -8.45 15.88 29.13
CA GLY A 52 -7.58 14.79 29.56
C GLY A 52 -7.25 13.77 28.47
N ARG A 53 -6.11 13.10 28.61
CA ARG A 53 -5.53 12.19 27.61
C ARG A 53 -6.48 11.14 27.03
N TYR A 54 -7.33 10.58 27.90
CA TYR A 54 -8.27 9.54 27.52
C TYR A 54 -9.43 10.08 26.68
N LEU A 55 -9.92 11.28 27.00
CA LEU A 55 -10.98 11.94 26.24
C LEU A 55 -10.47 12.36 24.86
N TYR A 56 -9.25 12.89 24.79
CA TYR A 56 -8.59 13.18 23.52
C TYR A 56 -8.47 11.92 22.65
N ALA A 57 -7.91 10.83 23.19
CA ALA A 57 -7.74 9.58 22.45
C ALA A 57 -9.07 9.02 21.93
N ALA A 58 -10.12 9.06 22.76
CA ALA A 58 -11.47 8.64 22.39
C ALA A 58 -12.04 9.50 21.26
N CYS A 59 -11.96 10.83 21.36
CA CYS A 59 -12.43 11.75 20.31
C CYS A 59 -11.65 11.58 19.00
N PHE A 60 -10.34 11.36 19.10
CA PHE A 60 -9.46 11.15 17.94
C PHE A 60 -9.83 9.86 17.19
N ALA A 61 -10.01 8.75 17.91
CA ALA A 61 -10.46 7.49 17.33
C ALA A 61 -11.89 7.58 16.77
N ALA A 62 -12.80 8.26 17.48
CA ALA A 62 -14.17 8.48 17.04
C ALA A 62 -14.23 9.31 15.74
N ALA A 63 -13.38 10.33 15.61
CA ALA A 63 -13.29 11.14 14.39
C ALA A 63 -12.80 10.32 13.20
N PHE A 64 -11.83 9.42 13.38
CA PHE A 64 -11.40 8.48 12.32
C PHE A 64 -12.52 7.49 11.94
N ALA A 65 -13.24 6.95 12.92
CA ALA A 65 -14.37 6.06 12.67
C ALA A 65 -15.49 6.78 11.88
N ALA A 66 -15.86 8.00 12.30
CA ALA A 66 -16.86 8.81 11.63
C ALA A 66 -16.45 9.17 10.20
N LEU A 67 -15.17 9.51 9.98
CA LEU A 67 -14.60 9.77 8.65
C LEU A 67 -14.76 8.57 7.71
N VAL A 68 -14.37 7.38 8.16
CA VAL A 68 -14.47 6.15 7.36
C VAL A 68 -15.93 5.82 7.04
N LEU A 69 -16.84 5.95 8.01
CA LEU A 69 -18.27 5.75 7.79
C LEU A 69 -18.85 6.76 6.79
N ALA A 70 -18.44 8.03 6.87
CA ALA A 70 -18.86 9.07 5.93
C ALA A 70 -18.38 8.75 4.50
N VAL A 71 -17.11 8.37 4.32
CA VAL A 71 -16.56 8.01 3.00
C VAL A 71 -17.22 6.76 2.42
N ARG A 72 -17.44 5.71 3.23
CA ARG A 72 -18.08 4.47 2.77
C ARG A 72 -19.54 4.62 2.39
N SER A 73 -20.23 5.59 3.00
CA SER A 73 -21.65 5.85 2.77
C SER A 73 -21.92 6.98 1.80
N TRP A 74 -20.86 7.54 1.21
CA TRP A 74 -20.99 8.64 0.28
C TRP A 74 -21.84 8.23 -0.92
N PRO A 75 -22.88 9.01 -1.27
CA PRO A 75 -23.75 8.66 -2.38
C PRO A 75 -22.97 8.65 -3.70
N ALA A 76 -23.26 7.69 -4.58
CA ALA A 76 -22.64 7.61 -5.90
C ALA A 76 -23.05 8.77 -6.85
N GLY A 77 -23.95 9.66 -6.40
CA GLY A 77 -24.42 10.83 -7.15
C GLY A 77 -23.48 12.03 -7.03
N GLY A 78 -23.30 12.76 -8.13
CA GLY A 78 -22.54 14.01 -8.19
C GLY A 78 -21.38 13.97 -9.18
N THR A 79 -21.17 15.06 -9.90
CA THR A 79 -20.01 15.19 -10.80
C THR A 79 -18.72 15.20 -9.99
N ARG A 80 -17.66 14.56 -10.50
CA ARG A 80 -16.34 14.52 -9.86
C ARG A 80 -15.85 15.87 -9.35
N GLY A 81 -15.96 16.91 -10.20
CA GLY A 81 -15.52 18.27 -9.87
C GLY A 81 -16.25 18.85 -8.64
N ARG A 82 -17.58 18.73 -8.59
CA ARG A 82 -18.38 19.20 -7.43
C ARG A 82 -17.99 18.47 -6.14
N VAL A 83 -17.82 17.15 -6.18
CA VAL A 83 -17.41 16.38 -4.98
C VAL A 83 -16.03 16.81 -4.51
N THR A 84 -15.06 16.93 -5.43
CA THR A 84 -13.71 17.40 -5.11
C THR A 84 -13.72 18.80 -4.49
N ALA A 85 -14.46 19.75 -5.09
CA ALA A 85 -14.57 21.12 -4.57
C ALA A 85 -15.20 21.17 -3.17
N ALA A 86 -16.28 20.41 -2.95
CA ALA A 86 -16.95 20.34 -1.64
C ALA A 86 -16.01 19.77 -0.56
N VAL A 87 -15.29 18.68 -0.87
CA VAL A 87 -14.33 18.06 0.07
C VAL A 87 -13.18 19.01 0.40
N LEU A 88 -12.65 19.75 -0.59
CA LEU A 88 -11.60 20.76 -0.37
C LEU A 88 -12.10 21.93 0.50
N ALA A 89 -13.34 22.40 0.27
CA ALA A 89 -13.93 23.47 1.08
C ALA A 89 -14.14 23.04 2.54
N LEU A 90 -14.62 21.81 2.77
CA LEU A 90 -14.70 21.22 4.11
C LEU A 90 -13.31 21.10 4.75
N GLY A 91 -12.30 20.69 3.97
CA GLY A 91 -10.92 20.65 4.40
C GLY A 91 -10.42 22.01 4.87
N LEU A 92 -10.60 23.08 4.08
CA LEU A 92 -10.24 24.44 4.45
C LEU A 92 -10.90 24.88 5.76
N GLY A 93 -12.22 24.70 5.87
CA GLY A 93 -12.97 25.04 7.09
C GLY A 93 -12.45 24.29 8.32
N ALA A 94 -12.14 23.00 8.17
CA ALA A 94 -11.57 22.20 9.26
C ALA A 94 -10.16 22.68 9.65
N ARG A 95 -9.28 23.07 8.71
CA ARG A 95 -7.97 23.64 9.06
C ARG A 95 -8.11 24.94 9.85
N LEU A 96 -9.00 25.84 9.42
CA LEU A 96 -9.25 27.10 10.14
C LEU A 96 -9.75 26.85 11.58
N LEU A 97 -10.66 25.88 11.76
CA LEU A 97 -11.12 25.46 13.08
C LEU A 97 -9.96 24.99 13.97
N PHE A 98 -9.08 24.12 13.45
CA PHE A 98 -7.96 23.60 14.23
C PHE A 98 -6.86 24.65 14.47
N ILE A 99 -6.65 25.58 13.54
CA ILE A 99 -5.78 26.76 13.77
C ILE A 99 -6.24 27.55 15.00
N TRP A 100 -7.54 27.79 15.11
CA TRP A 100 -8.13 28.51 16.24
C TRP A 100 -8.20 27.69 17.54
N ALA A 101 -8.51 26.39 17.43
CA ALA A 101 -8.82 25.56 18.57
C ALA A 101 -7.59 25.05 19.32
N TRP A 102 -6.47 24.82 18.62
CA TRP A 102 -5.30 24.15 19.18
C TRP A 102 -4.17 25.10 19.58
N PRO A 103 -3.47 24.82 20.69
CA PRO A 103 -2.24 25.49 21.03
C PRO A 103 -1.11 25.07 20.09
N VAL A 104 -0.14 25.98 19.95
CA VAL A 104 1.06 25.79 19.14
C VAL A 104 2.01 24.80 19.83
N ASP A 105 2.60 23.89 19.06
CA ASP A 105 3.61 22.95 19.55
C ASP A 105 4.94 23.63 19.89
N THR A 106 5.70 23.05 20.81
CA THR A 106 7.03 23.55 21.18
C THR A 106 8.00 23.58 20.01
N ASP A 107 7.87 22.64 19.06
CA ASP A 107 8.70 22.59 17.85
C ASP A 107 8.54 23.88 17.02
N VAL A 108 7.37 24.51 17.01
CA VAL A 108 7.15 25.75 16.24
C VAL A 108 7.98 26.90 16.78
N PHE A 109 8.21 26.98 18.10
CA PHE A 109 9.10 28.00 18.67
C PHE A 109 10.53 27.80 18.21
N ARG A 110 10.95 26.53 18.09
CA ARG A 110 12.26 26.19 17.52
C ARG A 110 12.36 26.65 16.06
N TYR A 111 11.35 26.36 15.23
CA TYR A 111 11.31 26.80 13.82
C TYR A 111 11.40 28.33 13.68
N ILE A 112 10.75 29.06 14.57
CA ILE A 112 10.78 30.52 14.59
C ILE A 112 12.20 31.01 14.91
N VAL A 113 12.81 30.49 15.98
CA VAL A 113 14.14 30.92 16.44
C VAL A 113 15.22 30.54 15.43
N GLU A 114 15.21 29.31 14.92
CA GLU A 114 16.15 28.83 13.90
C GLU A 114 15.96 29.56 12.56
N GLY A 115 14.72 29.90 12.19
CA GLY A 115 14.43 30.70 11.00
C GLY A 115 14.89 32.16 11.12
N ASP A 116 14.65 32.79 12.27
CA ASP A 116 14.98 34.20 12.52
C ASP A 116 16.49 34.41 12.66
N MET A 117 17.21 33.53 13.38
CA MET A 117 18.66 33.64 13.51
C MET A 117 19.39 33.57 12.16
N GLN A 118 18.85 32.80 11.21
CA GLN A 118 19.41 32.72 9.86
C GLN A 118 19.31 34.04 9.11
N LEU A 119 18.30 34.87 9.39
CA LEU A 119 18.18 36.21 8.80
C LEU A 119 19.25 37.16 9.33
N ALA A 120 19.69 36.94 10.57
CA ALA A 120 20.83 37.64 11.18
C ALA A 120 22.20 37.07 10.73
N GLY A 121 22.22 36.07 9.84
CA GLY A 121 23.45 35.44 9.33
C GLY A 121 24.00 34.32 10.21
N ALA A 122 23.31 33.93 11.28
CA ALA A 122 23.69 32.80 12.11
C ALA A 122 23.45 31.46 11.40
N ASN A 123 24.24 30.45 11.76
CA ASN A 123 24.08 29.10 11.24
C ASN A 123 23.43 28.20 12.33
N PRO A 124 22.20 27.71 12.13
CA PRO A 124 21.47 26.95 13.16
C PRO A 124 22.09 25.57 13.43
N TYR A 125 23.00 25.09 12.57
CA TYR A 125 23.77 23.87 12.82
C TYR A 125 24.99 24.10 13.72
N LEU A 126 25.40 25.35 13.92
CA LEU A 126 26.55 25.73 14.75
C LEU A 126 26.14 26.40 16.06
N ILE A 127 25.00 27.11 16.06
CA ILE A 127 24.50 27.86 17.22
C ILE A 127 23.18 27.24 17.67
N ALA A 128 23.17 26.70 18.90
CA ALA A 128 21.97 26.14 19.50
C ALA A 128 21.07 27.24 20.08
N PRO A 129 19.75 27.01 20.23
CA PRO A 129 18.84 27.98 20.86
C PRO A 129 19.23 28.41 22.27
N GLY A 130 19.91 27.55 23.02
CA GLY A 130 20.42 27.84 24.36
C GLY A 130 21.75 28.59 24.41
N ASP A 131 22.34 28.95 23.27
CA ASP A 131 23.62 29.66 23.23
C ASP A 131 23.50 31.07 23.86
N PRO A 132 24.39 31.46 24.80
CA PRO A 132 24.34 32.77 25.46
C PRO A 132 24.43 33.97 24.51
N GLY A 133 25.04 33.80 23.33
CA GLY A 133 25.19 34.85 22.32
C GLY A 133 23.97 35.01 21.40
N LEU A 134 23.05 34.05 21.39
CA LEU A 134 21.90 34.06 20.49
C LEU A 134 20.88 35.18 20.75
N PRO A 135 20.52 35.54 22.01
CA PRO A 135 19.49 36.55 22.26
C PRO A 135 19.75 37.91 21.60
N GLY A 136 21.02 38.30 21.45
CA GLY A 136 21.42 39.56 20.78
C GLY A 136 21.27 39.55 19.26
N LEU A 137 21.07 38.38 18.65
CA LEU A 137 20.91 38.21 17.21
C LEU A 137 19.44 38.13 16.78
N LEU A 138 18.53 37.82 17.72
CA LEU A 138 17.12 37.59 17.41
C LEU A 138 16.32 38.88 17.32
N SER A 139 15.32 38.89 16.45
CA SER A 139 14.29 39.91 16.47
C SER A 139 13.50 39.88 17.79
N ALA A 140 12.92 41.00 18.20
CA ALA A 140 12.13 41.10 19.43
C ALA A 140 11.02 40.03 19.53
N ARG A 141 10.43 39.65 18.39
CA ARG A 141 9.38 38.61 18.31
C ARG A 141 9.94 37.20 18.49
N ALA A 142 11.09 36.89 17.89
CA ALA A 142 11.74 35.60 18.07
C ALA A 142 12.34 35.44 19.47
N ALA A 143 12.94 36.49 20.02
CA ALA A 143 13.45 36.52 21.40
C ALA A 143 12.34 36.23 22.42
N ALA A 144 11.12 36.73 22.20
CA ALA A 144 9.97 36.50 23.09
C ALA A 144 9.54 35.02 23.19
N VAL A 145 9.89 34.18 22.21
CA VAL A 145 9.55 32.74 22.23
C VAL A 145 10.74 31.84 22.55
N LEU A 146 11.95 32.39 22.71
CA LEU A 146 13.18 31.64 22.93
C LEU A 146 13.10 30.72 24.15
N GLY A 147 12.55 31.21 25.26
CA GLY A 147 12.38 30.44 26.51
C GLY A 147 11.39 29.27 26.42
N ARG A 148 10.71 29.09 25.28
CA ARG A 148 9.75 28.00 25.02
C ARG A 148 10.27 26.95 24.05
N VAL A 149 11.49 27.12 23.55
CA VAL A 149 12.12 26.17 22.63
C VAL A 149 12.43 24.87 23.36
N ASN A 150 12.12 23.75 22.73
CA ASN A 150 12.49 22.42 23.19
C ASN A 150 13.93 22.07 22.80
N HIS A 151 14.59 21.26 23.63
CA HIS A 151 15.98 20.87 23.47
C HIS A 151 16.91 22.06 23.14
N PRO A 152 16.89 23.13 23.96
CA PRO A 152 17.68 24.33 23.68
C PRO A 152 19.19 24.04 23.63
N GLU A 153 19.64 22.94 24.24
CA GLU A 153 21.01 22.46 24.21
C GLU A 153 21.47 21.90 22.85
N LEU A 154 20.54 21.52 21.97
CA LEU A 154 20.86 20.94 20.67
C LEU A 154 20.83 21.99 19.56
N SER A 155 21.79 21.95 18.65
CA SER A 155 21.72 22.66 17.36
C SER A 155 20.68 22.00 16.43
N ALA A 156 20.40 22.61 15.27
CA ALA A 156 19.39 22.10 14.33
C ALA A 156 19.61 20.62 13.99
N ALA A 157 18.56 19.82 14.18
CA ALA A 157 18.52 18.40 13.79
C ALA A 157 17.72 18.16 12.50
N TYR A 158 17.07 19.20 11.97
CA TYR A 158 16.31 19.13 10.74
C TYR A 158 17.22 19.19 9.51
N PRO A 159 16.88 18.51 8.40
CA PRO A 159 17.66 18.65 7.19
C PRO A 159 17.49 20.05 6.55
N PRO A 160 18.41 20.45 5.65
CA PRO A 160 18.54 21.86 5.28
C PRO A 160 17.36 22.50 4.55
N LEU A 161 16.50 21.71 3.88
CA LEU A 161 15.33 22.29 3.21
C LEU A 161 14.24 22.68 4.22
N ALA A 162 14.14 21.97 5.35
CA ALA A 162 13.30 22.40 6.47
C ALA A 162 13.81 23.73 7.05
N GLU A 163 15.11 23.87 7.27
CA GLU A 163 15.71 25.12 7.77
C GLU A 163 15.51 26.30 6.83
N LEU A 164 15.67 26.08 5.52
CA LEU A 164 15.40 27.12 4.51
C LEU A 164 13.91 27.50 4.46
N PHE A 165 13.01 26.57 4.71
CA PHE A 165 11.59 26.89 4.88
C PHE A 165 11.36 27.75 6.12
N CYS A 166 11.94 27.38 7.26
CA CYS A 166 11.85 28.17 8.50
C CYS A 166 12.35 29.60 8.29
N ARG A 167 13.51 29.76 7.63
CA ARG A 167 14.05 31.07 7.24
C ARG A 167 13.10 31.87 6.36
N ALA A 168 12.53 31.23 5.33
CA ALA A 168 11.62 31.90 4.40
C ALA A 168 10.33 32.39 5.09
N VAL A 169 9.79 31.60 6.03
CA VAL A 169 8.60 31.98 6.80
C VAL A 169 8.92 33.05 7.84
N ALA A 170 10.06 32.95 8.53
CA ALA A 170 10.53 33.97 9.46
C ALA A 170 10.73 35.33 8.77
N ALA A 171 11.19 35.34 7.52
CA ALA A 171 11.35 36.56 6.72
C ALA A 171 10.02 37.29 6.47
N VAL A 172 8.90 36.56 6.45
CA VAL A 172 7.56 37.15 6.42
C VAL A 172 7.21 37.68 7.80
N SER A 173 7.25 36.81 8.82
CA SER A 173 7.10 37.21 10.22
C SER A 173 7.42 36.02 11.16
N PRO A 174 8.30 36.20 12.15
CA PRO A 174 8.68 35.17 13.12
C PRO A 174 7.60 35.03 14.21
N THR A 175 6.39 34.61 13.84
CA THR A 175 5.26 34.42 14.76
C THR A 175 4.61 33.05 14.60
N PRO A 176 4.08 32.46 15.69
CA PRO A 176 3.44 31.15 15.62
C PRO A 176 2.29 31.04 14.61
N LEU A 177 1.49 32.11 14.47
CA LEU A 177 0.36 32.12 13.55
C LEU A 177 0.81 32.02 12.09
N VAL A 178 1.88 32.73 11.71
CA VAL A 178 2.39 32.77 10.34
C VAL A 178 3.02 31.43 9.96
N PHE A 179 3.76 30.80 10.89
CA PHE A 179 4.26 29.43 10.70
C PHE A 179 3.13 28.41 10.54
N ARG A 180 2.11 28.44 11.40
CA ARG A 180 0.95 27.54 11.27
C ARG A 180 0.15 27.79 9.98
N ALA A 181 -0.02 29.04 9.57
CA ALA A 181 -0.69 29.38 8.33
C ALA A 181 0.08 28.87 7.10
N ALA A 182 1.41 29.02 7.08
CA ALA A 182 2.26 28.51 6.01
C ALA A 182 2.18 26.98 5.89
N LEU A 183 2.19 26.27 7.03
CA LEU A 183 2.04 24.81 7.07
C LEU A 183 0.64 24.36 6.65
N ALA A 184 -0.42 25.02 7.13
CA ALA A 184 -1.79 24.71 6.70
C ALA A 184 -1.99 24.95 5.20
N LEU A 185 -1.34 25.97 4.63
CA LEU A 185 -1.33 26.20 3.19
C LEU A 185 -0.60 25.05 2.46
N ALA A 186 0.55 24.63 2.94
CA ALA A 186 1.28 23.48 2.37
C ALA A 186 0.42 22.19 2.40
N ASP A 187 -0.33 21.96 3.47
CA ASP A 187 -1.26 20.84 3.61
C ASP A 187 -2.40 20.89 2.58
N LEU A 188 -2.95 22.08 2.33
CA LEU A 188 -3.98 22.28 1.30
C LEU A 188 -3.43 22.09 -0.12
N LEU A 189 -2.19 22.51 -0.38
CA LEU A 189 -1.50 22.24 -1.65
C LEU A 189 -1.28 20.73 -1.85
N ALA A 190 -0.97 19.98 -0.77
CA ALA A 190 -0.87 18.52 -0.82
C ALA A 190 -2.22 17.89 -1.20
N ALA A 191 -3.32 18.39 -0.62
CA ALA A 191 -4.67 17.95 -0.96
C ALA A 191 -5.03 18.24 -2.43
N LEU A 192 -4.66 19.40 -2.97
CA LEU A 192 -4.86 19.73 -4.39
C LEU A 192 -4.08 18.77 -5.30
N ALA A 193 -2.81 18.47 -4.96
CA ALA A 193 -2.01 17.50 -5.69
C ALA A 193 -2.66 16.09 -5.66
N LEU A 194 -3.16 15.66 -4.50
CA LEU A 194 -3.88 14.39 -4.37
C LEU A 194 -5.19 14.36 -5.15
N ALA A 195 -5.93 15.47 -5.22
CA ALA A 195 -7.13 15.55 -6.04
C ALA A 195 -6.82 15.27 -7.53
N VAL A 196 -5.70 15.81 -8.03
CA VAL A 196 -5.20 15.53 -9.40
C VAL A 196 -4.82 14.06 -9.56
N VAL A 197 -4.13 13.47 -8.57
CA VAL A 197 -3.76 12.04 -8.59
C VAL A 197 -5.00 11.15 -8.66
N LEU A 198 -5.97 11.37 -7.77
CA LEU A 198 -7.24 10.63 -7.76
C LEU A 198 -7.94 10.73 -9.12
N ALA A 199 -7.91 11.90 -9.77
CA ALA A 199 -8.54 12.11 -11.07
C ALA A 199 -7.88 11.30 -12.18
N ARG A 200 -6.55 11.30 -12.23
CA ARG A 200 -5.79 10.55 -13.23
C ARG A 200 -5.93 9.04 -13.07
N HIS A 201 -6.00 8.56 -11.83
CA HIS A 201 -6.21 7.14 -11.55
C HIS A 201 -7.68 6.71 -11.59
N ARG A 202 -8.61 7.62 -11.91
CA ARG A 202 -10.06 7.38 -11.91
C ARG A 202 -10.57 6.81 -10.56
N LEU A 203 -9.91 7.17 -9.46
CA LEU A 203 -10.30 6.78 -8.11
C LEU A 203 -11.44 7.68 -7.60
N PRO A 204 -12.33 7.20 -6.72
CA PRO A 204 -13.45 7.99 -6.23
C PRO A 204 -13.00 9.34 -5.64
N PRO A 205 -13.59 10.48 -6.05
CA PRO A 205 -13.16 11.80 -5.56
C PRO A 205 -13.38 11.97 -4.05
N VAL A 206 -14.35 11.26 -3.47
CA VAL A 206 -14.60 11.28 -2.01
C VAL A 206 -13.43 10.72 -1.20
N TRP A 207 -12.56 9.89 -1.79
CA TRP A 207 -11.37 9.40 -1.08
C TRP A 207 -10.45 10.54 -0.63
N LEU A 208 -10.50 11.70 -1.29
CA LEU A 208 -9.78 12.89 -0.85
C LEU A 208 -10.10 13.28 0.61
N ALA A 209 -11.31 13.00 1.09
CA ALA A 209 -11.72 13.24 2.48
C ALA A 209 -10.85 12.47 3.49
N LEU A 210 -10.33 11.30 3.11
CA LEU A 210 -9.42 10.50 3.95
C LEU A 210 -8.11 11.25 4.26
N TYR A 211 -7.72 12.21 3.43
CA TYR A 211 -6.61 13.13 3.69
C TYR A 211 -7.12 14.41 4.36
N VAL A 212 -8.03 15.13 3.70
CA VAL A 212 -8.42 16.49 4.12
C VAL A 212 -9.32 16.55 5.35
N LEU A 213 -9.89 15.45 5.81
CA LEU A 213 -10.63 15.39 7.08
C LEU A 213 -9.96 14.44 8.08
N SER A 214 -8.72 14.01 7.79
CA SER A 214 -7.95 13.15 8.69
C SER A 214 -7.70 13.87 10.02
N PRO A 215 -8.11 13.29 11.16
CA PRO A 215 -7.78 13.82 12.49
C PRO A 215 -6.28 14.03 12.67
N LEU A 216 -5.44 13.15 12.08
CA LEU A 216 -3.99 13.25 12.19
C LEU A 216 -3.44 14.50 11.48
N SER A 217 -3.85 14.75 10.24
CA SER A 217 -3.42 15.95 9.48
C SER A 217 -3.96 17.24 10.09
N LEU A 218 -5.20 17.22 10.60
CA LEU A 218 -5.81 18.36 11.26
C LEU A 218 -5.10 18.72 12.58
N VAL A 219 -4.91 17.73 13.46
CA VAL A 219 -4.25 17.94 14.76
C VAL A 219 -2.78 18.26 14.57
N MET A 220 -2.01 17.38 13.93
CA MET A 220 -0.55 17.52 13.89
C MET A 220 -0.09 18.62 12.90
N GLY A 221 -0.84 18.80 11.81
CA GLY A 221 -0.51 19.76 10.77
C GLY A 221 -1.01 21.17 11.09
N ALA A 222 -2.33 21.37 11.03
CA ALA A 222 -2.92 22.70 11.21
C ALA A 222 -3.02 23.12 12.69
N GLY A 223 -3.26 22.16 13.58
CA GLY A 223 -3.31 22.35 15.03
C GLY A 223 -1.92 22.65 15.60
N GLU A 224 -1.08 21.64 15.73
CA GLU A 224 0.22 21.75 16.39
C GLU A 224 1.26 22.51 15.56
N GLY A 225 1.22 22.39 14.23
CA GLY A 225 2.13 23.09 13.33
C GLY A 225 3.42 22.33 13.02
N HIS A 226 3.37 21.00 12.89
CA HIS A 226 4.56 20.21 12.55
C HIS A 226 4.99 20.34 11.08
N LEU A 227 6.31 20.45 10.85
CA LEU A 227 6.93 20.55 9.52
C LEU A 227 6.66 19.34 8.60
N ASP A 228 6.29 18.18 9.17
CA ASP A 228 6.02 16.93 8.42
C ASP A 228 4.91 17.07 7.38
N VAL A 229 4.07 18.10 7.48
CA VAL A 229 3.13 18.47 6.42
C VAL A 229 3.85 18.77 5.09
N LEU A 230 5.05 19.32 5.11
CA LEU A 230 5.87 19.55 3.91
C LEU A 230 6.33 18.22 3.29
N VAL A 231 6.53 17.17 4.10
CA VAL A 231 6.78 15.81 3.61
C VAL A 231 5.53 15.28 2.91
N ALA A 232 4.35 15.45 3.50
CA ALA A 232 3.08 15.06 2.88
C ALA A 232 2.85 15.81 1.54
N LEU A 233 3.19 17.10 1.47
CA LEU A 233 3.19 17.88 0.23
C LEU A 233 4.16 17.32 -0.80
N GLY A 234 5.42 17.09 -0.43
CA GLY A 234 6.42 16.54 -1.35
C GLY A 234 6.04 15.15 -1.89
N VAL A 235 5.52 14.27 -1.05
CA VAL A 235 4.98 12.96 -1.47
C VAL A 235 3.78 13.13 -2.41
N SER A 236 2.86 14.03 -2.10
CA SER A 236 1.66 14.28 -2.92
C SER A 236 2.01 14.86 -4.30
N LEU A 237 2.94 15.81 -4.36
CA LEU A 237 3.47 16.35 -5.61
C LEU A 237 4.23 15.29 -6.41
N ALA A 238 5.01 14.43 -5.74
CA ALA A 238 5.68 13.33 -6.39
C ALA A 238 4.68 12.36 -7.05
N LEU A 239 3.64 11.97 -6.33
CA LEU A 239 2.55 11.14 -6.85
C LEU A 239 1.87 11.79 -8.07
N ALA A 240 1.60 13.10 -8.00
CA ALA A 240 1.02 13.85 -9.11
C ALA A 240 1.93 13.87 -10.35
N ALA A 241 3.24 14.03 -10.15
CA ALA A 241 4.24 14.02 -11.22
C ALA A 241 4.39 12.62 -11.85
N PHE A 242 4.44 11.55 -11.05
CA PHE A 242 4.46 10.17 -11.56
C PHE A 242 3.17 9.81 -12.33
N ALA A 243 2.01 10.27 -11.83
CA ALA A 243 0.75 10.14 -12.56
C ALA A 243 0.75 10.95 -13.87
N ALA A 244 1.53 12.03 -13.94
CA ALA A 244 1.75 12.84 -15.15
C ALA A 244 2.75 12.22 -16.15
N ARG A 245 3.39 11.10 -15.80
CA ARG A 245 4.55 10.55 -16.53
C ARG A 245 5.76 11.51 -16.55
N ARG A 246 5.84 12.44 -15.61
CA ARG A 246 6.95 13.38 -15.41
C ARG A 246 7.86 12.87 -14.29
N ASP A 247 8.50 11.72 -14.51
CA ASP A 247 9.18 10.98 -13.44
C ASP A 247 10.32 11.77 -12.79
N GLY A 248 11.07 12.58 -13.56
CA GLY A 248 12.14 13.44 -13.01
C GLY A 248 11.64 14.43 -11.95
N TRP A 249 10.49 15.07 -12.20
CA TRP A 249 9.84 15.92 -11.19
C TRP A 249 9.37 15.12 -9.98
N GLY A 250 8.91 13.88 -10.19
CA GLY A 250 8.54 12.97 -9.11
C GLY A 250 9.72 12.67 -8.17
N PHE A 251 10.87 12.34 -8.73
CA PHE A 251 12.10 12.10 -7.96
C PHE A 251 12.64 13.35 -7.29
N LEU A 252 12.57 14.51 -7.95
CA LEU A 252 12.92 15.80 -7.35
C LEU A 252 12.08 16.06 -6.09
N CYS A 253 10.75 15.88 -6.16
CA CYS A 253 9.85 16.09 -5.03
C CYS A 253 10.11 15.11 -3.88
N LEU A 254 10.44 13.84 -4.16
CA LEU A 254 10.83 12.88 -3.11
C LEU A 254 12.16 13.23 -2.47
N GLY A 255 13.15 13.67 -3.25
CA GLY A 255 14.42 14.17 -2.73
C GLY A 255 14.23 15.41 -1.85
N ALA A 256 13.36 16.34 -2.28
CA ALA A 256 13.05 17.55 -1.53
C ALA A 256 12.34 17.21 -0.21
N ALA A 257 11.35 16.32 -0.24
CA ALA A 257 10.72 15.79 0.98
C ALA A 257 11.76 15.15 1.91
N GLY A 258 12.76 14.44 1.35
CA GLY A 258 13.87 13.84 2.10
C GLY A 258 14.73 14.84 2.84
N LEU A 259 14.83 16.07 2.32
CA LEU A 259 15.52 17.18 2.97
C LEU A 259 14.61 18.06 3.84
N VAL A 260 13.35 17.67 3.99
CA VAL A 260 12.52 18.05 5.14
C VAL A 260 12.61 16.97 6.22
N LYS A 261 12.56 15.68 5.83
CA LYS A 261 12.70 14.56 6.76
C LYS A 261 13.17 13.29 6.07
N TYR A 262 14.30 12.75 6.55
CA TYR A 262 15.00 11.62 5.92
C TYR A 262 14.19 10.33 5.66
N PRO A 263 13.25 9.88 6.51
CA PRO A 263 12.56 8.60 6.31
C PRO A 263 11.83 8.46 4.97
N VAL A 264 11.40 9.55 4.34
CA VAL A 264 10.73 9.52 3.03
C VAL A 264 11.67 9.10 1.89
N LEU A 265 13.00 9.18 2.08
CA LEU A 265 13.98 8.70 1.10
C LEU A 265 13.83 7.19 0.83
N LEU A 266 13.31 6.44 1.80
CA LEU A 266 13.00 5.01 1.67
C LEU A 266 11.95 4.72 0.58
N LEU A 267 11.17 5.73 0.18
CA LEU A 267 10.18 5.60 -0.89
C LEU A 267 10.80 5.60 -2.29
N ILE A 268 11.97 6.24 -2.48
CA ILE A 268 12.57 6.47 -3.81
C ILE A 268 12.76 5.17 -4.61
N PRO A 269 13.38 4.10 -4.05
CA PRO A 269 13.55 2.84 -4.78
C PRO A 269 12.22 2.22 -5.23
N PHE A 270 11.12 2.55 -4.54
CA PHE A 270 9.80 2.01 -4.84
C PHE A 270 9.12 2.65 -6.06
N PHE A 271 9.68 3.74 -6.60
CA PHE A 271 9.24 4.39 -7.84
C PHE A 271 10.13 4.12 -9.06
N LEU A 272 11.26 3.42 -8.89
CA LEU A 272 12.13 3.00 -9.99
C LEU A 272 11.42 2.00 -10.91
N ARG A 273 11.62 2.18 -12.22
CA ARG A 273 11.06 1.31 -13.26
C ARG A 273 11.93 1.33 -14.53
N PRO A 274 11.71 0.38 -15.44
CA PRO A 274 12.29 0.44 -16.78
C PRO A 274 11.99 1.80 -17.44
N GLY A 275 13.05 2.51 -17.85
CA GLY A 275 12.95 3.78 -18.57
C GLY A 275 13.00 5.06 -17.72
N ASN A 276 13.04 4.99 -16.39
CA ASN A 276 13.15 6.21 -15.55
C ASN A 276 14.42 6.30 -14.68
N LEU A 277 15.36 5.37 -14.80
CA LEU A 277 16.59 5.36 -14.00
C LEU A 277 17.39 6.67 -14.14
N ARG A 278 17.53 7.20 -15.35
CA ARG A 278 18.23 8.50 -15.56
C ARG A 278 17.51 9.66 -14.88
N GLN A 279 16.17 9.64 -14.90
CA GLN A 279 15.35 10.66 -14.25
C GLN A 279 15.43 10.58 -12.73
N ALA A 280 15.78 9.41 -12.16
CA ALA A 280 15.97 9.24 -10.72
C ALA A 280 17.09 10.11 -10.16
N ALA A 281 18.09 10.50 -10.97
CA ALA A 281 19.14 11.42 -10.55
C ALA A 281 18.61 12.77 -10.06
N ALA A 282 17.40 13.18 -10.46
CA ALA A 282 16.75 14.39 -9.98
C ALA A 282 16.51 14.40 -8.45
N CYS A 283 16.47 13.23 -7.79
CA CYS A 283 16.35 13.19 -6.32
C CYS A 283 17.57 13.74 -5.59
N PHE A 284 18.72 13.89 -6.26
CA PHE A 284 19.94 14.46 -5.69
C PHE A 284 20.02 15.98 -5.82
N VAL A 285 19.24 16.60 -6.72
CA VAL A 285 19.22 18.06 -6.90
C VAL A 285 18.96 18.82 -5.59
N PRO A 286 18.01 18.38 -4.72
CA PRO A 286 17.76 19.06 -3.46
C PRO A 286 18.98 19.11 -2.53
N LEU A 287 19.99 18.24 -2.68
CA LEU A 287 21.22 18.27 -1.87
C LEU A 287 21.98 19.61 -1.98
N ALA A 288 21.70 20.41 -3.00
CA ALA A 288 22.18 21.79 -3.09
C ALA A 288 21.75 22.65 -1.87
N SER A 289 20.71 22.27 -1.13
CA SER A 289 20.27 22.98 0.08
C SER A 289 21.27 22.90 1.24
N PHE A 290 22.28 22.02 1.18
CA PHE A 290 23.39 22.02 2.15
C PHE A 290 24.36 23.19 1.93
N TRP A 291 24.41 23.78 0.73
CA TRP A 291 25.40 24.79 0.36
C TRP A 291 25.41 26.05 1.25
N PRO A 292 24.26 26.63 1.65
CA PRO A 292 24.21 27.78 2.56
C PRO A 292 24.87 27.50 3.92
N TYR A 293 24.88 26.24 4.34
CA TYR A 293 25.32 25.81 5.66
C TYR A 293 26.67 25.08 5.64
N ARG A 294 27.38 25.06 4.50
CA ARG A 294 28.63 24.28 4.29
C ARG A 294 29.71 24.48 5.37
N ALA A 295 29.69 25.62 6.06
CA ALA A 295 30.58 25.93 7.18
C ALA A 295 30.39 24.98 8.39
N ALA A 296 29.20 24.35 8.51
CA ALA A 296 28.92 23.39 9.58
C ALA A 296 29.71 22.08 9.42
N GLY A 297 30.08 21.69 8.19
CA GLY A 297 30.82 20.44 7.96
C GLY A 297 30.15 19.23 8.62
N PRO A 298 30.85 18.41 9.41
CA PRO A 298 30.26 17.26 10.12
C PRO A 298 29.14 17.62 11.12
N ALA A 299 29.11 18.86 11.64
CA ALA A 299 28.15 19.28 12.66
C ALA A 299 26.68 19.17 12.22
N PHE A 300 26.40 19.08 10.91
CA PHE A 300 25.07 18.79 10.36
C PHE A 300 24.38 17.59 11.00
N PHE A 301 25.15 16.57 11.38
CA PHE A 301 24.62 15.30 11.84
C PHE A 301 24.83 15.08 13.33
N GLU A 302 25.50 15.99 14.05
CA GLU A 302 25.79 15.85 15.48
C GLU A 302 24.51 15.82 16.31
N SER A 303 23.65 16.83 16.15
CA SER A 303 22.38 16.90 16.86
C SER A 303 21.41 15.78 16.45
N LEU A 304 21.45 15.35 15.18
CA LEU A 304 20.68 14.18 14.73
C LEU A 304 21.16 12.89 15.39
N ALA A 305 22.48 12.68 15.48
CA ALA A 305 23.08 11.51 16.12
C ALA A 305 22.83 11.52 17.64
N ALA A 306 22.97 12.68 18.27
CA ALA A 306 22.68 12.87 19.69
C ALA A 306 21.21 12.56 19.99
N PHE A 307 20.28 13.11 19.20
CA PHE A 307 18.85 12.87 19.36
C PHE A 307 18.50 11.37 19.16
N ALA A 308 19.09 10.72 18.15
CA ALA A 308 18.89 9.29 17.91
C ALA A 308 19.41 8.41 19.07
N GLY A 309 20.48 8.82 19.75
CA GLY A 309 21.05 8.11 20.89
C GLY A 309 20.21 8.20 22.17
N HIS A 310 19.56 9.34 22.42
CA HIS A 310 18.80 9.58 23.66
C HIS A 310 17.41 8.92 23.65
N VAL A 311 16.81 8.69 22.48
CA VAL A 311 15.39 8.28 22.33
C VAL A 311 15.22 6.89 21.71
N ALA A 312 16.27 6.06 21.76
CA ALA A 312 16.36 4.77 21.07
C ALA A 312 15.33 3.69 21.49
N ARG A 313 14.42 3.97 22.43
CA ARG A 313 13.39 3.03 22.94
C ARG A 313 11.98 3.29 22.40
N GLY A 314 11.77 4.34 21.59
CA GLY A 314 10.43 4.75 21.12
C GLY A 314 9.92 4.02 19.87
N GLY A 315 10.77 3.26 19.19
CA GLY A 315 10.44 2.52 17.98
C GLY A 315 9.77 1.17 18.25
N PRO A 316 8.79 0.73 17.45
CA PRO A 316 8.02 -0.48 17.76
C PRO A 316 8.83 -1.77 17.64
N LEU A 317 9.60 -1.91 16.56
CA LEU A 317 10.43 -3.08 16.35
C LEU A 317 11.64 -3.07 17.29
N THR A 318 12.22 -1.90 17.53
CA THR A 318 13.28 -1.71 18.53
C THR A 318 12.81 -2.11 19.92
N ALA A 319 11.61 -1.67 20.35
CA ALA A 319 11.02 -2.06 21.61
C ALA A 319 10.77 -3.57 21.72
N LEU A 320 10.36 -4.22 20.62
CA LEU A 320 10.13 -5.67 20.59
C LEU A 320 11.42 -6.47 20.76
N VAL A 321 12.52 -6.05 20.13
CA VAL A 321 13.81 -6.77 20.19
C VAL A 321 14.68 -6.32 21.37
N TRP A 322 14.34 -5.21 22.03
CA TRP A 322 15.08 -4.68 23.19
C TRP A 322 15.33 -5.71 24.30
N PRO A 323 14.35 -6.51 24.75
CA PRO A 323 14.58 -7.50 25.81
C PRO A 323 15.61 -8.56 25.45
N LEU A 324 15.85 -8.79 24.15
CA LEU A 324 16.78 -9.80 23.65
C LEU A 324 18.15 -9.20 23.27
N CYS A 325 18.18 -7.97 22.76
CA CYS A 325 19.37 -7.36 22.15
C CYS A 325 19.98 -6.19 22.95
N GLY A 326 19.29 -5.67 23.97
CA GLY A 326 19.74 -4.52 24.76
C GLY A 326 20.12 -3.32 23.88
N ALA A 327 21.31 -2.75 24.09
CA ALA A 327 21.81 -1.60 23.31
C ALA A 327 21.98 -1.88 21.80
N PHE A 328 22.04 -3.15 21.37
CA PHE A 328 22.08 -3.52 19.95
C PHE A 328 20.69 -3.56 19.29
N ALA A 329 19.61 -3.31 20.04
CA ALA A 329 18.26 -3.34 19.48
C ALA A 329 18.02 -2.35 18.34
N PRO A 330 18.47 -1.07 18.39
CA PRO A 330 18.30 -0.14 17.26
C PRO A 330 18.94 -0.62 15.94
N PRO A 331 20.22 -1.02 15.87
CA PRO A 331 20.80 -1.52 14.62
C PRO A 331 20.17 -2.85 14.18
N VAL A 332 19.74 -3.73 15.10
CA VAL A 332 19.00 -4.96 14.76
C VAL A 332 17.65 -4.63 14.12
N SER A 333 16.90 -3.69 14.70
CA SER A 333 15.62 -3.20 14.15
C SER A 333 15.80 -2.65 12.72
N LEU A 334 16.81 -1.80 12.52
CA LEU A 334 17.15 -1.26 11.20
C LEU A 334 17.55 -2.36 10.22
N GLY A 335 18.30 -3.38 10.65
CA GLY A 335 18.68 -4.53 9.83
C GLY A 335 17.47 -5.36 9.38
N ILE A 336 16.55 -5.66 10.29
CA ILE A 336 15.29 -6.36 9.98
C ILE A 336 14.45 -5.52 9.00
N GLY A 337 14.31 -4.21 9.26
CA GLY A 337 13.62 -3.28 8.37
C GLY A 337 14.24 -3.23 6.97
N GLY A 338 15.57 -3.13 6.88
CA GLY A 338 16.31 -3.15 5.62
C GLY A 338 16.11 -4.43 4.83
N ALA A 339 16.17 -5.59 5.48
CA ALA A 339 15.88 -6.88 4.85
C ALA A 339 14.44 -6.95 4.33
N ALA A 340 13.46 -6.49 5.13
CA ALA A 340 12.06 -6.43 4.72
C ALA A 340 11.84 -5.49 3.53
N LEU A 341 12.54 -4.34 3.50
CA LEU A 341 12.50 -3.40 2.36
C LEU A 341 13.09 -4.02 1.09
N VAL A 342 14.18 -4.78 1.17
CA VAL A 342 14.76 -5.49 0.01
C VAL A 342 13.77 -6.52 -0.55
N VAL A 343 13.20 -7.35 0.33
CA VAL A 343 12.18 -8.35 -0.07
C VAL A 343 10.97 -7.66 -0.68
N GLY A 344 10.49 -6.58 -0.05
CA GLY A 344 9.38 -5.79 -0.53
C GLY A 344 9.66 -5.09 -1.87
N TRP A 345 10.87 -4.59 -2.08
CA TRP A 345 11.27 -3.96 -3.34
C TRP A 345 11.26 -4.95 -4.51
N LEU A 346 11.63 -6.21 -4.26
CA LEU A 346 11.57 -7.28 -5.23
C LEU A 346 10.13 -7.74 -5.49
N ALA A 347 9.36 -8.02 -4.43
CA ALA A 347 8.05 -8.67 -4.52
C ALA A 347 6.89 -7.69 -4.76
N VAL A 348 6.95 -6.46 -4.23
CA VAL A 348 5.88 -5.46 -4.29
C VAL A 348 6.21 -4.41 -5.35
N GLN A 349 5.97 -4.78 -6.61
CA GLN A 349 6.29 -3.90 -7.74
C GLN A 349 5.18 -2.91 -8.13
N ASP A 350 4.03 -2.95 -7.45
CA ASP A 350 2.91 -2.02 -7.65
C ASP A 350 3.22 -0.63 -7.09
N ARG A 351 2.89 0.44 -7.83
CA ARG A 351 3.21 1.82 -7.42
C ARG A 351 2.28 2.37 -6.34
N GLY A 352 1.12 1.75 -6.14
CA GLY A 352 0.24 2.10 -5.02
C GLY A 352 0.68 1.41 -3.72
N ARG A 353 1.02 0.12 -3.79
CA ARG A 353 1.36 -0.70 -2.61
C ARG A 353 2.82 -0.59 -2.17
N GLY A 354 3.75 -0.49 -3.12
CA GLY A 354 5.19 -0.49 -2.84
C GLY A 354 5.62 0.66 -1.93
N PRO A 355 5.35 1.92 -2.29
CA PRO A 355 5.69 3.06 -1.44
C PRO A 355 4.97 3.03 -0.09
N LEU A 356 3.70 2.60 -0.04
CA LEU A 356 2.98 2.46 1.23
C LEU A 356 3.64 1.42 2.15
N PHE A 357 4.02 0.26 1.60
CA PHE A 357 4.80 -0.75 2.30
C PHE A 357 6.12 -0.16 2.80
N ALA A 358 6.86 0.53 1.94
CA ALA A 358 8.15 1.12 2.29
C ALA A 358 8.05 2.13 3.44
N GLY A 359 7.06 3.03 3.40
CA GLY A 359 6.81 3.99 4.47
C GLY A 359 6.47 3.31 5.80
N LEU A 360 5.55 2.35 5.80
CA LEU A 360 5.15 1.63 7.01
C LEU A 360 6.30 0.77 7.59
N THR A 361 7.05 0.06 6.74
CA THR A 361 8.21 -0.74 7.15
C THR A 361 9.34 0.14 7.66
N GLY A 362 9.61 1.26 6.99
CA GLY A 362 10.59 2.24 7.44
C GLY A 362 10.26 2.77 8.82
N LEU A 363 9.02 3.23 9.02
CA LEU A 363 8.55 3.68 10.32
C LEU A 363 8.63 2.59 11.39
N ALA A 364 8.22 1.36 11.08
CA ALA A 364 8.32 0.26 12.03
C ALA A 364 9.77 -0.01 12.50
N ALA A 365 10.75 0.20 11.60
CA ALA A 365 12.15 -0.08 11.87
C ALA A 365 12.89 1.06 12.58
N LEU A 366 12.36 2.30 12.54
CA LEU A 366 13.02 3.45 13.17
C LEU A 366 13.15 3.26 14.69
N PRO A 367 14.30 3.61 15.29
CA PRO A 367 14.51 3.55 16.74
C PRO A 367 13.56 4.44 17.56
N THR A 368 12.99 5.45 16.91
CA THR A 368 12.03 6.38 17.48
C THR A 368 11.01 6.74 16.41
N VAL A 369 9.72 6.67 16.75
CA VAL A 369 8.64 7.05 15.86
C VAL A 369 7.71 7.99 16.59
N TYR A 370 7.52 9.18 16.03
CA TYR A 370 6.52 10.13 16.50
C TYR A 370 5.30 10.14 15.60
N PRO A 371 4.11 10.50 16.11
CA PRO A 371 2.90 10.30 15.32
C PRO A 371 2.75 11.24 14.12
N TRP A 372 3.36 12.42 14.15
CA TRP A 372 3.46 13.30 12.98
C TRP A 372 4.26 12.66 11.83
N TYR A 373 5.11 11.66 12.07
CA TYR A 373 5.83 10.96 11.00
C TYR A 373 4.86 10.23 10.05
N PHE A 374 3.68 9.83 10.55
CA PHE A 374 2.65 9.18 9.73
C PHE A 374 1.99 10.12 8.71
N LEU A 375 2.24 11.43 8.75
CA LEU A 375 1.81 12.35 7.69
C LEU A 375 2.42 11.97 6.33
N MET A 376 3.59 11.32 6.29
CA MET A 376 4.14 10.78 5.03
C MET A 376 3.31 9.61 4.45
N VAL A 377 2.59 8.87 5.31
CA VAL A 377 1.79 7.70 4.96
C VAL A 377 0.42 8.11 4.44
N LEU A 378 -0.13 9.22 4.93
CA LEU A 378 -1.50 9.66 4.66
C LEU A 378 -1.80 9.85 3.16
N PRO A 379 -0.93 10.49 2.33
CA PRO A 379 -1.13 10.56 0.88
C PRO A 379 -1.21 9.18 0.22
N LEU A 380 -0.36 8.23 0.64
CA LEU A 380 -0.28 6.88 0.08
C LEU A 380 -1.50 6.04 0.47
N TRP A 381 -1.92 6.13 1.74
CA TRP A 381 -3.12 5.47 2.24
C TRP A 381 -4.39 6.00 1.58
N THR A 382 -4.46 7.31 1.29
CA THR A 382 -5.58 7.93 0.58
C THR A 382 -5.83 7.30 -0.80
N LEU A 383 -4.76 6.84 -1.47
CA LEU A 383 -4.87 6.16 -2.77
C LEU A 383 -5.24 4.69 -2.66
N ARG A 384 -5.03 4.06 -1.49
CA ARG A 384 -5.34 2.64 -1.22
C ARG A 384 -5.71 2.44 0.26
N PRO A 385 -6.94 2.82 0.65
CA PRO A 385 -7.34 2.71 2.04
C PRO A 385 -7.43 1.23 2.45
N GLY A 386 -6.84 0.90 3.60
CA GLY A 386 -6.84 -0.44 4.16
C GLY A 386 -6.89 -0.42 5.68
N TRP A 387 -7.44 -1.48 6.27
CA TRP A 387 -7.59 -1.65 7.72
C TRP A 387 -6.28 -1.54 8.51
N PRO A 388 -5.15 -2.15 8.09
CA PRO A 388 -3.93 -2.10 8.90
C PRO A 388 -3.43 -0.65 9.07
N ALA A 389 -3.30 0.08 7.96
CA ALA A 389 -2.87 1.47 7.98
C ALA A 389 -3.90 2.39 8.67
N LEU A 390 -5.22 2.14 8.50
CA LEU A 390 -6.25 2.90 9.22
C LEU A 390 -6.08 2.77 10.73
N TRP A 391 -5.88 1.55 11.23
CA TRP A 391 -5.64 1.33 12.66
C TRP A 391 -4.41 2.11 13.13
N LEU A 392 -3.28 2.02 12.41
CA LEU A 392 -2.08 2.78 12.78
C LEU A 392 -2.37 4.28 12.85
N LEU A 393 -3.04 4.84 11.84
CA LEU A 393 -3.37 6.26 11.79
C LEU A 393 -4.31 6.67 12.94
N ALA A 394 -5.32 5.86 13.25
CA ALA A 394 -6.29 6.15 14.31
C ALA A 394 -5.73 5.95 15.73
N ALA A 395 -4.90 4.92 15.92
CA ALA A 395 -4.28 4.59 17.19
C ALA A 395 -3.17 5.59 17.60
N GLN A 396 -2.75 6.48 16.69
CA GLN A 396 -1.84 7.58 17.03
C GLN A 396 -2.40 8.50 18.13
N GLY A 397 -3.73 8.60 18.27
CA GLY A 397 -4.35 9.31 19.40
C GLY A 397 -4.05 8.70 20.77
N LEU A 398 -3.57 7.45 20.83
CA LEU A 398 -3.11 6.79 22.06
C LEU A 398 -1.60 7.02 22.32
N ALA A 399 -0.80 7.24 21.26
CA ALA A 399 0.62 7.57 21.37
C ALA A 399 0.88 9.06 21.62
N VAL A 400 -0.05 9.94 21.22
CA VAL A 400 0.05 11.38 21.46
C VAL A 400 -1.00 11.79 22.46
N THR A 401 -0.57 12.53 23.47
CA THR A 401 -1.37 13.61 24.03
C THR A 401 -0.83 14.94 23.52
N PRO A 402 -1.65 15.98 23.40
CA PRO A 402 -1.14 17.32 23.13
C PRO A 402 0.04 17.67 24.05
N THR A 403 1.05 18.43 23.60
CA THR A 403 2.33 18.70 24.32
C THR A 403 2.21 19.06 25.79
N TRP A 404 1.15 19.74 26.15
CA TRP A 404 0.80 20.27 27.47
C TRP A 404 0.09 19.23 28.37
N LEU A 405 -0.36 18.11 27.78
CA LEU A 405 -0.77 16.88 28.46
C LEU A 405 0.36 15.84 28.51
N ARG A 406 1.57 16.15 28.02
CA ARG A 406 2.75 15.27 28.07
C ARG A 406 3.55 15.54 29.35
N GLY A 407 3.09 14.99 30.48
CA GLY A 407 4.01 14.72 31.60
C GLY A 407 5.14 13.79 31.11
N GLN A 408 6.37 14.04 31.54
CA GLN A 408 7.65 13.57 30.96
C GLN A 408 7.84 12.03 30.78
N ASP A 409 7.11 11.39 29.88
CA ASP A 409 7.36 10.02 29.43
C ASP A 409 7.10 9.90 27.92
N LEU A 410 7.88 10.66 27.14
CA LEU A 410 7.73 10.80 25.69
C LEU A 410 8.25 9.58 24.92
N GLY A 411 7.39 8.56 24.80
CA GLY A 411 7.58 7.44 23.88
C GLY A 411 7.15 6.07 24.42
N GLY A 412 6.86 5.96 25.72
CA GLY A 412 6.41 4.73 26.37
C GLY A 412 7.47 3.60 26.39
N GLN A 413 7.60 2.98 27.56
CA GLN A 413 8.50 1.86 27.86
C GLN A 413 8.05 0.56 27.13
N GLY A 414 8.05 0.53 25.79
CA GLY A 414 7.69 -0.62 24.95
C GLY A 414 6.21 -1.07 24.97
N ALA A 415 5.55 -1.11 26.12
CA ALA A 415 4.17 -1.60 26.29
C ALA A 415 3.12 -0.69 25.62
N ALA A 416 3.30 0.64 25.68
CA ALA A 416 2.42 1.59 25.00
C ALA A 416 2.51 1.44 23.47
N MET A 417 3.71 1.15 22.95
CA MET A 417 3.92 0.94 21.52
C MET A 417 3.34 -0.41 21.07
N ALA A 418 3.32 -1.43 21.94
CA ALA A 418 2.68 -2.70 21.66
C ALA A 418 1.16 -2.56 21.43
N VAL A 419 0.46 -1.69 22.16
CA VAL A 419 -0.99 -1.42 21.98
C VAL A 419 -1.28 -0.87 20.58
N ILE A 420 -0.36 -0.10 20.01
CA ILE A 420 -0.52 0.49 18.67
C ILE A 420 -0.09 -0.49 17.58
N TRP A 421 1.01 -1.20 17.77
CA TRP A 421 1.63 -1.98 16.70
C TRP A 421 1.23 -3.46 16.65
N LEU A 422 0.88 -4.10 17.78
CA LEU A 422 0.41 -5.49 17.75
C LEU A 422 -0.90 -5.65 16.98
N PRO A 423 -1.95 -4.81 17.18
CA PRO A 423 -3.16 -4.93 16.38
C PRO A 423 -2.90 -4.58 14.91
N PHE A 424 -1.95 -3.69 14.60
CA PHE A 424 -1.52 -3.48 13.22
C PHE A 424 -0.95 -4.75 12.59
N LEU A 425 -0.02 -5.43 13.26
CA LEU A 425 0.58 -6.67 12.76
C LEU A 425 -0.47 -7.78 12.58
N LEU A 426 -1.42 -7.88 13.52
CA LEU A 426 -2.55 -8.79 13.42
C LEU A 426 -3.44 -8.45 12.21
N LEU A 427 -3.83 -7.18 12.05
CA LEU A 427 -4.62 -6.73 10.91
C LEU A 427 -3.89 -6.91 9.58
N LEU A 428 -2.57 -6.70 9.57
CA LEU A 428 -1.73 -6.96 8.40
C LEU A 428 -1.74 -8.45 8.06
N ALA A 429 -1.56 -9.33 9.05
CA ALA A 429 -1.65 -10.78 8.87
C ALA A 429 -3.04 -11.21 8.36
N LEU A 430 -4.12 -10.63 8.93
CA LEU A 430 -5.51 -10.87 8.51
C LEU A 430 -5.80 -10.33 7.10
N SER A 431 -5.20 -9.21 6.70
CA SER A 431 -5.37 -8.63 5.36
C SER A 431 -4.83 -9.53 4.25
N ALA A 432 -3.92 -10.46 4.58
CA ALA A 432 -3.48 -11.53 3.68
C ALA A 432 -4.55 -12.63 3.46
N TRP A 433 -5.69 -12.58 4.15
CA TRP A 433 -6.84 -13.48 3.98
C TRP A 433 -8.02 -12.77 3.32
N ARG A 434 -8.20 -11.47 3.60
CA ARG A 434 -9.25 -10.61 3.02
C ARG A 434 -8.65 -9.25 2.67
N PRO A 435 -8.40 -8.96 1.38
CA PRO A 435 -7.77 -7.70 1.02
C PRO A 435 -8.74 -6.54 1.20
N GLY A 436 -8.38 -5.60 2.06
CA GLY A 436 -8.86 -4.22 1.99
C GLY A 436 -10.01 -3.81 2.93
N LEU A 437 -10.05 -2.50 3.15
CA LEU A 437 -11.24 -1.80 3.64
C LEU A 437 -12.18 -1.64 2.44
N ALA A 438 -13.39 -2.20 2.51
CA ALA A 438 -14.37 -2.09 1.43
C ALA A 438 -14.91 -0.65 1.35
N VAL A 439 -14.12 0.24 0.74
CA VAL A 439 -14.59 1.52 0.23
C VAL A 439 -14.95 1.29 -1.24
N PRO A 440 -16.21 1.54 -1.66
CA PRO A 440 -16.63 1.24 -3.03
C PRO A 440 -15.70 1.88 -4.06
N ALA A 441 -14.83 1.07 -4.69
CA ALA A 441 -14.37 1.35 -6.04
C ALA A 441 -15.51 0.95 -6.99
N GLY A 442 -15.60 1.56 -8.17
CA GLY A 442 -16.72 1.33 -9.10
C GLY A 442 -17.03 -0.16 -9.33
N PRO A 443 -18.29 -0.52 -9.63
CA PRO A 443 -18.71 -1.92 -9.68
C PRO A 443 -17.92 -2.70 -10.74
N ALA A 444 -17.19 -3.75 -10.33
CA ALA A 444 -16.64 -4.73 -11.25
C ALA A 444 -17.77 -5.62 -11.80
N LYS A 445 -17.58 -6.20 -13.00
CA LYS A 445 -18.58 -7.10 -13.59
C LYS A 445 -18.70 -8.38 -12.77
N ARG A 446 -19.93 -8.88 -12.55
CA ARG A 446 -20.16 -10.19 -11.91
C ARG A 446 -19.53 -11.31 -12.75
N ALA A 447 -18.86 -12.26 -12.08
CA ALA A 447 -18.30 -13.43 -12.73
C ALA A 447 -19.44 -14.39 -13.12
N ARG A 448 -19.47 -14.89 -14.36
CA ARG A 448 -20.55 -15.78 -14.83
C ARG A 448 -20.09 -17.09 -15.45
N ARG A 449 -18.91 -17.15 -16.07
CA ARG A 449 -18.41 -18.35 -16.78
C ARG A 449 -16.91 -18.53 -16.55
N LEU A 450 -16.54 -19.71 -16.06
CA LEU A 450 -15.16 -20.13 -15.87
C LEU A 450 -14.69 -20.98 -17.06
N SER A 451 -13.59 -20.58 -17.69
CA SER A 451 -12.84 -21.39 -18.66
C SER A 451 -11.56 -21.91 -18.03
N VAL A 452 -11.19 -23.16 -18.33
CA VAL A 452 -9.91 -23.74 -17.92
C VAL A 452 -8.96 -23.80 -19.12
N VAL A 453 -7.72 -23.35 -18.94
CA VAL A 453 -6.65 -23.46 -19.94
C VAL A 453 -5.57 -24.41 -19.42
N VAL A 454 -5.25 -25.42 -20.22
CA VAL A 454 -4.25 -26.44 -19.89
C VAL A 454 -3.10 -26.43 -20.91
N PRO A 455 -2.00 -25.69 -20.67
CA PRO A 455 -0.80 -25.79 -21.49
C PRO A 455 -0.20 -27.20 -21.37
N THR A 456 0.01 -27.85 -22.52
CA THR A 456 0.36 -29.27 -22.54
C THR A 456 1.46 -29.57 -23.57
N ARG A 457 2.38 -30.46 -23.22
CA ARG A 457 3.32 -31.07 -24.17
C ARG A 457 3.80 -32.42 -23.67
N ASN A 458 3.51 -33.49 -24.40
CA ASN A 458 3.85 -34.87 -24.08
C ASN A 458 3.41 -35.28 -22.67
N GLU A 459 2.12 -35.10 -22.37
CA GLU A 459 1.52 -35.42 -21.06
C GLU A 459 0.38 -36.44 -21.18
N GLY A 460 0.37 -37.28 -22.21
CA GLY A 460 -0.72 -38.23 -22.47
C GLY A 460 -1.00 -39.16 -21.29
N SER A 461 0.03 -39.52 -20.53
CA SER A 461 -0.06 -40.35 -19.32
C SER A 461 -0.73 -39.69 -18.11
N ARG A 462 -0.87 -38.36 -18.07
CA ARG A 462 -1.38 -37.61 -16.90
C ARG A 462 -2.57 -36.72 -17.22
N LEU A 463 -2.63 -36.19 -18.44
CA LEU A 463 -3.69 -35.27 -18.88
C LEU A 463 -5.09 -35.85 -18.63
N GLY A 464 -5.27 -37.17 -18.79
CA GLY A 464 -6.55 -37.82 -18.52
C GLY A 464 -7.09 -37.56 -17.11
N ARG A 465 -6.23 -37.68 -16.08
CA ARG A 465 -6.61 -37.42 -14.68
C ARG A 465 -6.92 -35.94 -14.42
N CYS A 466 -6.20 -35.05 -15.09
CA CYS A 466 -6.45 -33.61 -15.03
C CYS A 466 -7.86 -33.30 -15.57
N LEU A 467 -8.19 -33.80 -16.76
CA LEU A 467 -9.50 -33.60 -17.38
C LEU A 467 -10.63 -34.25 -16.58
N GLU A 468 -10.44 -35.49 -16.11
CA GLU A 468 -11.41 -36.18 -15.24
C GLU A 468 -11.73 -35.37 -13.98
N SER A 469 -10.74 -34.70 -13.39
CA SER A 469 -10.95 -33.90 -12.18
C SER A 469 -11.78 -32.64 -12.39
N LEU A 470 -12.03 -32.24 -13.65
CA LEU A 470 -12.86 -31.10 -14.02
C LEU A 470 -14.30 -31.51 -14.36
N ASP A 471 -14.57 -32.80 -14.54
CA ASP A 471 -15.89 -33.30 -14.89
C ASP A 471 -16.91 -33.00 -13.78
N GLY A 472 -18.08 -32.48 -14.15
CA GLY A 472 -19.15 -32.17 -13.19
C GLY A 472 -18.88 -30.97 -12.26
N THR A 473 -17.78 -30.24 -12.43
CA THR A 473 -17.40 -29.13 -11.53
C THR A 473 -18.02 -27.77 -11.88
N GLY A 474 -18.82 -27.70 -12.96
CA GLY A 474 -19.43 -26.46 -13.44
C GLY A 474 -18.50 -25.57 -14.29
N VAL A 475 -17.33 -26.06 -14.67
CA VAL A 475 -16.47 -25.43 -15.68
C VAL A 475 -17.20 -25.37 -17.03
N ALA A 476 -17.23 -24.18 -17.65
CA ALA A 476 -17.99 -23.97 -18.87
C ALA A 476 -17.29 -24.52 -20.12
N GLU A 477 -15.95 -24.48 -20.13
CA GLU A 477 -15.14 -25.04 -21.22
C GLU A 477 -13.72 -25.35 -20.73
N VAL A 478 -13.10 -26.35 -21.34
CA VAL A 478 -11.68 -26.69 -21.16
C VAL A 478 -10.97 -26.55 -22.50
N VAL A 479 -9.89 -25.77 -22.51
CA VAL A 479 -9.03 -25.56 -23.68
C VAL A 479 -7.64 -26.14 -23.40
N VAL A 480 -7.26 -27.16 -24.16
CA VAL A 480 -5.94 -27.77 -24.11
C VAL A 480 -5.07 -27.14 -25.19
N ALA A 481 -4.03 -26.41 -24.77
CA ALA A 481 -3.08 -25.77 -25.67
C ALA A 481 -1.87 -26.68 -25.88
N ASP A 482 -1.86 -27.41 -26.99
CA ASP A 482 -0.84 -28.41 -27.30
C ASP A 482 0.41 -27.78 -27.92
N GLY A 483 1.54 -27.99 -27.27
CA GLY A 483 2.87 -27.50 -27.64
C GLY A 483 3.60 -28.34 -28.68
N GLY A 484 2.89 -29.11 -29.50
CA GLY A 484 3.48 -30.04 -30.47
C GLY A 484 3.79 -31.41 -29.85
N SER A 485 2.79 -32.04 -29.21
CA SER A 485 2.96 -33.36 -28.62
C SER A 485 3.10 -34.46 -29.66
N THR A 486 3.83 -35.52 -29.32
CA THR A 486 4.07 -36.69 -30.18
C THR A 486 3.61 -38.02 -29.56
N ASP A 487 2.99 -37.97 -28.38
CA ASP A 487 2.63 -39.14 -27.55
C ASP A 487 1.10 -39.40 -27.49
N GLY A 488 0.34 -38.84 -28.43
CA GLY A 488 -1.12 -38.98 -28.46
C GLY A 488 -1.89 -38.03 -27.50
N THR A 489 -1.19 -37.12 -26.79
CA THR A 489 -1.82 -36.12 -25.89
C THR A 489 -3.01 -35.40 -26.53
N ALA A 490 -2.85 -34.87 -27.75
CA ALA A 490 -3.89 -34.10 -28.42
C ALA A 490 -5.15 -34.93 -28.72
N SER A 491 -4.97 -36.19 -29.16
CA SER A 491 -6.07 -37.11 -29.43
C SER A 491 -6.84 -37.47 -28.16
N LEU A 492 -6.13 -37.69 -27.05
CA LEU A 492 -6.74 -37.95 -25.74
C LEU A 492 -7.57 -36.75 -25.25
N ALA A 493 -7.06 -35.54 -25.41
CA ALA A 493 -7.78 -34.31 -25.05
C ALA A 493 -9.08 -34.15 -25.86
N ALA A 494 -8.99 -34.32 -27.19
CA ALA A 494 -10.15 -34.21 -28.09
C ALA A 494 -11.20 -35.30 -27.78
N GLY A 495 -10.78 -36.54 -27.51
CA GLY A 495 -11.67 -37.63 -27.15
C GLY A 495 -12.42 -37.43 -25.82
N ARG A 496 -11.92 -36.54 -24.95
CA ARG A 496 -12.56 -36.12 -23.68
C ARG A 496 -13.42 -34.87 -23.83
N GLY A 497 -13.65 -34.37 -25.06
CA GLY A 497 -14.47 -33.18 -25.31
C GLY A 497 -13.77 -31.85 -25.04
N ALA A 498 -12.46 -31.85 -24.74
CA ALA A 498 -11.70 -30.62 -24.60
C ALA A 498 -11.41 -29.99 -25.97
N LYS A 499 -11.44 -28.65 -26.05
CA LYS A 499 -11.04 -27.93 -27.25
C LYS A 499 -9.53 -27.91 -27.34
N VAL A 500 -8.96 -28.54 -28.37
CA VAL A 500 -7.51 -28.58 -28.57
C VAL A 500 -7.07 -27.46 -29.51
N VAL A 501 -6.05 -26.70 -29.12
CA VAL A 501 -5.43 -25.66 -29.95
C VAL A 501 -3.94 -25.93 -30.07
N ALA A 502 -3.40 -25.83 -31.29
CA ALA A 502 -1.96 -25.92 -31.50
C ALA A 502 -1.28 -24.61 -31.05
N ALA A 503 -0.14 -24.74 -30.38
CA ALA A 503 0.61 -23.60 -29.88
C ALA A 503 2.12 -23.86 -29.85
N GLY A 504 2.90 -22.79 -29.73
CA GLY A 504 4.35 -22.84 -29.57
C GLY A 504 4.85 -21.77 -28.60
N GLY A 505 6.16 -21.54 -28.55
CA GLY A 505 6.74 -20.43 -27.77
C GLY A 505 6.88 -20.69 -26.27
N GLY A 506 6.85 -21.96 -25.84
CA GLY A 506 6.93 -22.33 -24.42
C GLY A 506 5.59 -22.20 -23.69
N ARG A 507 5.63 -22.21 -22.36
CA ARG A 507 4.41 -22.31 -21.53
C ARG A 507 3.51 -21.08 -21.67
N GLY A 508 4.06 -19.87 -21.65
CA GLY A 508 3.28 -18.65 -21.85
C GLY A 508 2.70 -18.50 -23.26
N GLY A 509 3.38 -18.98 -24.30
CA GLY A 509 2.83 -19.02 -25.66
C GLY A 509 1.64 -19.97 -25.78
N GLN A 510 1.72 -21.14 -25.14
CA GLN A 510 0.59 -22.08 -25.04
C GLN A 510 -0.61 -21.48 -24.30
N ILE A 511 -0.38 -20.87 -23.14
CA ILE A 511 -1.46 -20.24 -22.38
C ILE A 511 -2.10 -19.09 -23.19
N ALA A 512 -1.30 -18.26 -23.86
CA ALA A 512 -1.81 -17.17 -24.70
C ALA A 512 -2.71 -17.67 -25.85
N ALA A 513 -2.31 -18.76 -26.52
CA ALA A 513 -3.12 -19.39 -27.56
C ALA A 513 -4.43 -19.97 -26.98
N GLY A 514 -4.36 -20.61 -25.81
CA GLY A 514 -5.54 -21.10 -25.09
C GLY A 514 -6.50 -19.97 -24.71
N LEU A 515 -5.98 -18.86 -24.17
CA LEU A 515 -6.76 -17.68 -23.80
C LEU A 515 -7.52 -17.07 -24.98
N ALA A 516 -6.89 -17.01 -26.16
CA ALA A 516 -7.53 -16.53 -27.38
C ALA A 516 -8.70 -17.41 -27.84
N ALA A 517 -8.69 -18.68 -27.44
CA ALA A 517 -9.72 -19.66 -27.81
C ALA A 517 -10.85 -19.78 -26.76
N CYS A 518 -10.66 -19.27 -25.54
CA CYS A 518 -11.66 -19.26 -24.46
C CYS A 518 -12.71 -18.17 -24.63
N ARG A 519 -13.91 -18.41 -24.09
CA ARG A 519 -15.06 -17.49 -24.06
C ARG A 519 -15.49 -17.06 -22.65
N GLY A 520 -15.12 -17.79 -21.60
CA GLY A 520 -15.48 -17.49 -20.20
C GLY A 520 -14.78 -16.26 -19.59
N ASP A 521 -15.51 -15.43 -18.88
CA ASP A 521 -15.04 -14.17 -18.29
C ASP A 521 -14.04 -14.35 -17.13
N VAL A 522 -13.98 -15.54 -16.54
CA VAL A 522 -12.92 -15.96 -15.61
C VAL A 522 -12.12 -17.08 -16.24
N ILE A 523 -10.80 -17.01 -16.08
CA ILE A 523 -9.88 -18.04 -16.52
C ILE A 523 -9.25 -18.72 -15.31
N LEU A 524 -9.09 -20.04 -15.36
CA LEU A 524 -8.22 -20.83 -14.49
C LEU A 524 -7.17 -21.53 -15.34
N VAL A 525 -5.89 -21.30 -15.06
CA VAL A 525 -4.76 -21.98 -15.71
C VAL A 525 -4.32 -23.14 -14.83
N LEU A 526 -4.28 -24.34 -15.39
CA LEU A 526 -3.85 -25.57 -14.73
C LEU A 526 -2.78 -26.27 -15.56
N HIS A 527 -1.74 -26.79 -14.91
CA HIS A 527 -0.82 -27.69 -15.60
C HIS A 527 -1.49 -29.04 -15.92
N ALA A 528 -1.06 -29.70 -16.99
CA ALA A 528 -1.61 -30.98 -17.44
C ALA A 528 -1.37 -32.15 -16.46
N ASP A 529 -0.46 -32.00 -15.50
CA ASP A 529 -0.20 -32.95 -14.42
C ASP A 529 -0.88 -32.59 -13.10
N ALA A 530 -1.75 -31.57 -13.10
CA ALA A 530 -2.51 -31.14 -11.94
C ALA A 530 -3.88 -31.85 -11.85
N VAL A 531 -4.27 -32.24 -10.63
CA VAL A 531 -5.60 -32.76 -10.31
C VAL A 531 -6.26 -31.79 -9.34
N VAL A 532 -7.50 -31.37 -9.60
CA VAL A 532 -8.22 -30.43 -8.73
C VAL A 532 -9.31 -31.12 -7.93
N THR A 533 -9.60 -30.61 -6.73
CA THR A 533 -10.78 -31.04 -5.97
C THR A 533 -12.06 -30.42 -6.57
N PRO A 534 -13.22 -31.11 -6.55
CA PRO A 534 -14.43 -30.66 -7.24
C PRO A 534 -14.96 -29.28 -6.81
N ASP A 535 -14.61 -28.82 -5.61
CA ASP A 535 -15.01 -27.53 -5.05
C ASP A 535 -14.21 -26.33 -5.62
N VAL A 536 -13.04 -26.56 -6.24
CA VAL A 536 -12.12 -25.48 -6.65
C VAL A 536 -12.77 -24.48 -7.63
N PRO A 537 -13.40 -24.91 -8.74
CA PRO A 537 -14.10 -24.00 -9.65
C PRO A 537 -15.15 -23.11 -8.96
N ALA A 538 -15.98 -23.71 -8.11
CA ALA A 538 -17.01 -22.98 -7.36
C ALA A 538 -16.39 -21.96 -6.40
N ARG A 539 -15.30 -22.32 -5.71
CA ARG A 539 -14.57 -21.41 -4.82
C ARG A 539 -13.93 -20.24 -5.54
N VAL A 540 -13.37 -20.45 -6.73
CA VAL A 540 -12.82 -19.38 -7.58
C VAL A 540 -13.91 -18.37 -7.93
N MET A 541 -15.06 -18.85 -8.42
CA MET A 541 -16.18 -17.99 -8.80
C MET A 541 -16.73 -17.22 -7.60
N ALA A 542 -16.99 -17.92 -6.48
CA ALA A 542 -17.48 -17.31 -5.25
C ALA A 542 -16.50 -16.24 -4.73
N ALA A 543 -15.19 -16.51 -4.73
CA ALA A 543 -14.20 -15.56 -4.23
C ALA A 543 -14.17 -14.26 -5.05
N LEU A 544 -14.24 -14.36 -6.39
CA LEU A 544 -14.29 -13.18 -7.25
C LEU A 544 -15.61 -12.41 -7.11
N ASP A 545 -16.74 -13.09 -6.93
CA ASP A 545 -18.03 -12.42 -6.72
C ASP A 545 -18.11 -11.69 -5.36
N HIS A 546 -17.50 -12.25 -4.31
CA HIS A 546 -17.44 -11.61 -3.00
C HIS A 546 -16.41 -10.46 -2.93
N CYS A 547 -15.40 -10.45 -3.81
CA CYS A 547 -14.36 -9.44 -3.86
C CYS A 547 -14.30 -8.79 -5.27
N PRO A 548 -15.18 -7.84 -5.59
CA PRO A 548 -15.22 -7.18 -6.91
C PRO A 548 -13.88 -6.54 -7.31
N GLU A 549 -13.12 -6.02 -6.35
CA GLU A 549 -11.79 -5.43 -6.55
C GLU A 549 -10.67 -6.43 -6.86
N ALA A 550 -10.93 -7.73 -6.74
CA ALA A 550 -9.96 -8.77 -7.06
C ALA A 550 -9.82 -8.96 -8.57
N ALA A 551 -8.60 -8.77 -9.07
CA ALA A 551 -8.23 -9.05 -10.46
C ALA A 551 -8.06 -10.56 -10.72
N GLY A 552 -7.68 -11.33 -9.71
CA GLY A 552 -7.41 -12.76 -9.81
C GLY A 552 -6.78 -13.32 -8.54
N GLY A 553 -6.05 -14.42 -8.66
CA GLY A 553 -5.44 -15.08 -7.53
C GLY A 553 -4.81 -16.43 -7.85
N VAL A 554 -4.53 -17.16 -6.77
CA VAL A 554 -3.86 -18.47 -6.81
C VAL A 554 -4.62 -19.45 -5.93
N VAL A 555 -4.89 -20.64 -6.45
CA VAL A 555 -5.28 -21.83 -5.71
C VAL A 555 -3.99 -22.55 -5.34
N GLY A 556 -3.76 -22.73 -4.05
CA GLY A 556 -2.60 -23.45 -3.53
C GLY A 556 -2.61 -24.93 -3.87
N MET A 557 -1.43 -25.54 -3.74
CA MET A 557 -1.16 -26.90 -4.17
C MET A 557 -0.61 -27.78 -3.05
N ALA A 558 -0.72 -29.09 -3.25
CA ALA A 558 0.04 -30.15 -2.58
C ALA A 558 0.76 -31.00 -3.63
N TYR A 559 1.87 -31.64 -3.26
CA TYR A 559 2.52 -32.61 -4.15
C TYR A 559 1.91 -34.01 -3.95
N ASP A 560 1.79 -34.78 -5.02
CA ASP A 560 1.37 -36.19 -5.00
C ASP A 560 2.29 -37.09 -4.15
N ALA A 561 3.58 -36.75 -4.07
CA ALA A 561 4.59 -37.49 -3.35
C ALA A 561 4.76 -37.03 -1.89
N ARG A 562 4.68 -37.97 -0.94
CA ARG A 562 4.91 -37.74 0.49
C ARG A 562 6.40 -37.76 0.83
N ARG A 563 7.08 -36.62 0.62
CA ARG A 563 8.47 -36.39 1.09
C ARG A 563 8.51 -35.13 1.97
N PRO A 564 9.21 -35.13 3.12
CA PRO A 564 9.26 -33.97 4.02
C PRO A 564 9.68 -32.68 3.31
N GLY A 565 10.71 -32.74 2.45
CA GLY A 565 11.18 -31.59 1.68
C GLY A 565 10.14 -31.00 0.71
N LEU A 566 9.25 -31.83 0.17
CA LEU A 566 8.14 -31.36 -0.69
C LEU A 566 7.03 -30.69 0.12
N GLY A 567 6.78 -31.15 1.34
CA GLY A 567 5.88 -30.48 2.28
C GLY A 567 6.36 -29.06 2.60
N VAL A 568 7.65 -28.92 2.96
CA VAL A 568 8.27 -27.61 3.21
C VAL A 568 8.23 -26.72 1.98
N LEU A 569 8.55 -27.25 0.80
CA LEU A 569 8.50 -26.47 -0.45
C LEU A 569 7.08 -26.02 -0.78
N GLY A 570 6.07 -26.89 -0.58
CA GLY A 570 4.66 -26.54 -0.74
C GLY A 570 4.21 -25.44 0.22
N LEU A 571 4.63 -25.50 1.49
CA LEU A 571 4.39 -24.45 2.48
C LEU A 571 5.02 -23.11 2.04
N LEU A 572 6.28 -23.12 1.63
CA LEU A 572 6.97 -21.91 1.16
C LEU A 572 6.30 -21.31 -0.09
N ASN A 573 5.83 -22.15 -1.02
CA ASN A 573 5.03 -21.71 -2.17
C ASN A 573 3.69 -21.08 -1.75
N GLY A 574 3.01 -21.67 -0.75
CA GLY A 574 1.79 -21.12 -0.17
C GLY A 574 2.02 -19.75 0.49
N LEU A 575 3.07 -19.61 1.30
CA LEU A 575 3.43 -18.34 1.94
C LEU A 575 3.76 -17.24 0.91
N ARG A 576 4.54 -17.59 -0.12
CA ARG A 576 4.87 -16.67 -1.23
C ARG A 576 3.62 -16.22 -2.00
N ALA A 577 2.72 -17.13 -2.32
CA ALA A 577 1.46 -16.80 -3.00
C ALA A 577 0.54 -15.96 -2.12
N ARG A 578 0.45 -16.29 -0.83
CA ARG A 578 -0.38 -15.58 0.13
C ARG A 578 0.07 -14.14 0.38
N PHE A 579 1.35 -13.93 0.71
CA PHE A 579 1.85 -12.63 1.13
C PHE A 579 2.43 -11.81 -0.03
N GLY A 580 3.09 -12.47 -0.97
CA GLY A 580 3.63 -11.83 -2.17
C GLY A 580 2.59 -11.66 -3.28
N GLY A 581 1.50 -12.44 -3.26
CA GLY A 581 0.56 -12.51 -4.37
C GLY A 581 1.18 -13.10 -5.64
N ILE A 582 2.31 -13.80 -5.53
CA ILE A 582 3.04 -14.41 -6.65
C ILE A 582 2.70 -15.89 -6.67
N GLY A 583 2.09 -16.37 -7.75
CA GLY A 583 1.86 -17.80 -8.01
C GLY A 583 2.95 -18.39 -8.90
N PHE A 584 3.24 -19.68 -8.72
CA PHE A 584 3.94 -20.49 -9.73
C PHE A 584 2.92 -21.37 -10.46
N GLY A 585 3.24 -21.81 -11.66
CA GLY A 585 2.28 -22.54 -12.51
C GLY A 585 1.89 -23.93 -12.02
N ASP A 586 2.64 -24.52 -11.08
CA ASP A 586 2.21 -25.73 -10.35
C ASP A 586 1.04 -25.45 -9.39
N GLN A 587 0.76 -24.17 -9.12
CA GLN A 587 -0.45 -23.68 -8.46
C GLN A 587 -1.50 -23.30 -9.51
N GLY A 588 -2.79 -23.39 -9.17
CA GLY A 588 -3.87 -22.98 -10.07
C GLY A 588 -3.98 -21.46 -10.12
N GLN A 589 -3.55 -20.80 -11.20
CA GLN A 589 -3.66 -19.35 -11.34
C GLN A 589 -5.00 -18.98 -11.99
N PHE A 590 -5.79 -18.13 -11.32
CA PHE A 590 -7.07 -17.69 -11.87
C PHE A 590 -7.15 -16.17 -11.97
N PHE A 591 -7.94 -15.66 -12.90
CA PHE A 591 -8.12 -14.22 -13.08
C PHE A 591 -9.36 -13.87 -13.89
N ARG A 592 -9.85 -12.64 -13.68
CA ARG A 592 -10.84 -12.02 -14.57
C ARG A 592 -10.17 -11.71 -15.89
N ARG A 593 -10.75 -12.12 -17.02
CA ARG A 593 -10.21 -11.83 -18.35
C ARG A 593 -9.97 -10.33 -18.54
N GLU A 594 -10.89 -9.49 -18.06
CA GLU A 594 -10.80 -8.03 -18.18
C GLU A 594 -9.58 -7.43 -17.46
N ALA A 595 -9.05 -8.06 -16.40
CA ALA A 595 -7.89 -7.58 -15.67
C ALA A 595 -6.60 -7.58 -16.51
N LEU A 596 -6.55 -8.41 -17.56
CA LEU A 596 -5.42 -8.50 -18.49
C LEU A 596 -5.69 -7.79 -19.84
N THR A 597 -6.78 -7.02 -19.95
CA THR A 597 -7.05 -6.23 -21.16
C THR A 597 -6.24 -4.92 -21.18
N GLY A 598 -5.85 -4.46 -22.36
CA GLY A 598 -5.09 -3.22 -22.54
C GLY A 598 -3.59 -3.34 -22.25
N ALA A 599 -3.02 -2.38 -21.52
CA ALA A 599 -1.58 -2.24 -21.36
C ALA A 599 -0.90 -3.33 -20.50
N SER A 600 -1.66 -4.10 -19.72
CA SER A 600 -1.12 -5.21 -18.92
C SER A 600 -0.88 -6.43 -19.80
N GLY A 601 -1.88 -6.93 -20.53
CA GLY A 601 -1.77 -8.08 -21.44
C GLY A 601 -1.36 -9.39 -20.74
N PHE A 602 -1.64 -10.54 -21.35
CA PHE A 602 -1.05 -11.79 -20.89
C PHE A 602 0.45 -11.86 -21.27
N PRO A 603 1.36 -12.26 -20.36
CA PRO A 603 2.78 -12.38 -20.68
C PRO A 603 3.05 -13.67 -21.48
N ALA A 604 3.01 -13.60 -22.82
CA ALA A 604 3.30 -14.73 -23.70
C ALA A 604 4.81 -15.10 -23.78
N MET A 605 5.49 -15.17 -22.63
CA MET A 605 6.90 -15.49 -22.50
C MET A 605 7.13 -16.99 -22.26
N ALA A 606 8.30 -17.51 -22.68
CA ALA A 606 8.57 -18.95 -22.66
C ALA A 606 8.63 -19.55 -21.24
N LEU A 607 9.12 -18.77 -20.27
CA LEU A 607 9.20 -19.10 -18.84
C LEU A 607 9.14 -17.80 -18.03
N MET A 608 8.73 -17.87 -16.76
CA MET A 608 8.45 -16.73 -15.83
C MET A 608 7.12 -16.03 -16.09
N GLU A 609 6.30 -16.56 -16.99
CA GLU A 609 5.00 -15.98 -17.28
C GLU A 609 4.03 -16.05 -16.09
N ASP A 610 4.15 -17.06 -15.23
CA ASP A 610 3.37 -17.22 -14.00
C ASP A 610 3.69 -16.13 -12.98
N VAL A 611 4.98 -15.84 -12.79
CA VAL A 611 5.48 -14.74 -11.96
C VAL A 611 5.06 -13.41 -12.57
N GLU A 612 5.27 -13.21 -13.87
CA GLU A 612 4.90 -11.96 -14.56
C GLU A 612 3.39 -11.72 -14.53
N LEU A 613 2.59 -12.76 -14.74
CA LEU A 613 1.13 -12.71 -14.67
C LEU A 613 0.70 -12.23 -13.28
N SER A 614 1.28 -12.82 -12.22
CA SER A 614 0.99 -12.43 -10.85
C SER A 614 1.28 -10.95 -10.59
N LEU A 615 2.42 -10.44 -11.07
CA LEU A 615 2.79 -9.03 -10.93
C LEU A 615 1.84 -8.11 -11.70
N ARG A 616 1.41 -8.50 -12.91
CA ARG A 616 0.44 -7.74 -13.72
C ARG A 616 -0.95 -7.73 -13.09
N LEU A 617 -1.40 -8.86 -12.54
CA LEU A 617 -2.68 -8.94 -11.80
C LEU A 617 -2.65 -8.05 -10.56
N ARG A 618 -1.55 -8.03 -9.79
CA ARG A 618 -1.40 -7.11 -8.66
C ARG A 618 -1.44 -5.64 -9.10
N GLN A 619 -0.93 -5.29 -10.27
CA GLN A 619 -1.06 -3.92 -10.78
C GLN A 619 -2.51 -3.59 -11.18
N ALA A 620 -3.26 -4.57 -11.69
CA ALA A 620 -4.65 -4.39 -12.11
C ALA A 620 -5.64 -4.32 -10.93
N GLY A 621 -5.43 -5.08 -9.85
CA GLY A 621 -6.35 -5.14 -8.72
C GLY A 621 -5.79 -5.93 -7.53
N GLU A 622 -6.66 -6.30 -6.59
CA GLU A 622 -6.30 -7.20 -5.49
C GLU A 622 -6.10 -8.63 -6.00
N THR A 623 -5.28 -9.41 -5.30
CA THR A 623 -5.02 -10.82 -5.63
C THR A 623 -5.36 -11.71 -4.44
N LEU A 624 -6.08 -12.80 -4.69
CA LEU A 624 -6.57 -13.71 -3.68
C LEU A 624 -5.73 -14.98 -3.57
N TYR A 625 -5.71 -15.60 -2.39
CA TYR A 625 -5.15 -16.94 -2.18
C TYR A 625 -6.23 -17.87 -1.62
N LEU A 626 -6.52 -18.94 -2.35
CA LEU A 626 -7.62 -19.85 -2.03
C LEU A 626 -7.14 -21.17 -1.38
N GLY A 627 -6.14 -21.16 -0.51
CA GLY A 627 -5.76 -22.38 0.23
C GLY A 627 -5.44 -23.58 -0.67
N GLY A 628 -5.65 -24.83 -0.22
CA GLY A 628 -5.41 -26.03 -1.04
C GLY A 628 -6.55 -26.35 -2.02
N GLY A 629 -6.34 -27.42 -2.81
CA GLY A 629 -7.31 -27.93 -3.79
C GLY A 629 -6.68 -28.38 -5.10
N VAL A 630 -5.39 -28.08 -5.33
CA VAL A 630 -4.62 -28.58 -6.47
C VAL A 630 -3.61 -29.62 -5.99
N THR A 631 -3.53 -30.76 -6.66
CA THR A 631 -2.46 -31.75 -6.47
C THR A 631 -1.57 -31.74 -7.70
N ALA A 632 -0.28 -31.41 -7.53
CA ALA A 632 0.71 -31.35 -8.60
C ALA A 632 1.73 -32.50 -8.51
N SER A 633 2.38 -32.83 -9.62
CA SER A 633 3.36 -33.92 -9.62
C SER A 633 4.70 -33.53 -9.01
N GLY A 634 5.16 -34.30 -8.03
CA GLY A 634 6.49 -34.18 -7.41
C GLY A 634 7.64 -34.68 -8.28
N ARG A 635 7.38 -35.21 -9.48
CA ARG A 635 8.36 -35.92 -10.34
C ARG A 635 9.65 -35.13 -10.59
N ARG A 636 9.55 -33.81 -10.77
CA ARG A 636 10.70 -32.94 -11.05
C ARG A 636 11.68 -32.86 -9.89
N TRP A 637 11.16 -33.06 -8.68
CA TRP A 637 11.90 -33.04 -7.44
C TRP A 637 12.45 -34.42 -7.07
N ALA A 638 12.15 -35.46 -7.85
CA ALA A 638 12.75 -36.78 -7.69
C ALA A 638 14.25 -36.78 -8.04
N GLY A 639 14.97 -37.80 -7.58
CA GLY A 639 16.42 -37.94 -7.77
C GLY A 639 17.28 -37.09 -6.81
N PRO A 640 18.62 -37.22 -6.89
CA PRO A 640 19.56 -36.45 -6.07
C PRO A 640 19.52 -34.94 -6.39
N GLY A 641 20.03 -34.11 -5.48
CA GLY A 641 20.18 -32.67 -5.70
C GLY A 641 18.92 -31.82 -5.52
N PHE A 642 17.96 -32.25 -4.69
CA PHE A 642 16.74 -31.49 -4.37
C PHE A 642 17.03 -30.04 -3.93
N GLY A 643 17.92 -29.85 -2.96
CA GLY A 643 18.27 -28.53 -2.43
C GLY A 643 18.85 -27.58 -3.48
N GLY A 644 19.76 -28.09 -4.32
CA GLY A 644 20.34 -27.33 -5.43
C GLY A 644 19.31 -26.92 -6.48
N LYS A 645 18.38 -27.81 -6.83
CA LYS A 645 17.25 -27.50 -7.72
C LYS A 645 16.35 -26.41 -7.13
N ALA A 646 16.01 -26.53 -5.84
CA ALA A 646 15.14 -25.57 -5.17
C ALA A 646 15.79 -24.18 -5.07
N ALA A 647 17.06 -24.12 -4.65
CA ALA A 647 17.84 -22.89 -4.61
C ALA A 647 17.98 -22.25 -6.00
N GLY A 648 18.17 -23.07 -7.04
CA GLY A 648 18.22 -22.60 -8.43
C GLY A 648 16.93 -21.91 -8.89
N VAL A 649 15.76 -22.46 -8.54
CA VAL A 649 14.45 -21.83 -8.82
C VAL A 649 14.30 -20.52 -8.07
N VAL A 650 14.64 -20.48 -6.78
CA VAL A 650 14.58 -19.27 -5.96
C VAL A 650 15.49 -18.18 -6.53
N ALA A 651 16.75 -18.50 -6.82
CA ALA A 651 17.71 -17.57 -7.38
C ALA A 651 17.26 -17.03 -8.75
N MET A 652 16.67 -17.89 -9.58
CA MET A 652 16.11 -17.46 -10.87
C MET A 652 14.90 -16.53 -10.70
N CYS A 653 14.01 -16.81 -9.76
CA CYS A 653 12.85 -15.96 -9.45
C CYS A 653 13.29 -14.59 -8.91
N LEU A 654 14.20 -14.55 -7.92
CA LEU A 654 14.74 -13.30 -7.37
C LEU A 654 15.48 -12.49 -8.44
N GLY A 655 16.29 -13.16 -9.27
CA GLY A 655 16.96 -12.55 -10.41
C GLY A 655 15.99 -11.99 -11.44
N TYR A 656 14.88 -12.68 -11.72
CA TYR A 656 13.80 -12.19 -12.57
C TYR A 656 13.16 -10.93 -11.99
N LEU A 657 12.78 -10.94 -10.71
CA LEU A 657 12.14 -9.79 -10.03
C LEU A 657 13.02 -8.54 -10.08
N ALA A 658 14.31 -8.68 -9.77
CA ALA A 658 15.29 -7.59 -9.83
C ALA A 658 15.48 -7.08 -11.27
N ALA A 659 15.68 -7.99 -12.23
CA ALA A 659 15.84 -7.63 -13.63
C ALA A 659 14.60 -6.91 -14.18
N ARG A 660 13.39 -7.38 -13.84
CA ARG A 660 12.13 -6.77 -14.24
C ARG A 660 11.99 -5.35 -13.72
N ARG A 661 12.37 -5.13 -12.45
CA ARG A 661 12.33 -3.82 -11.79
C ARG A 661 13.22 -2.80 -12.49
N LEU A 662 14.40 -3.24 -12.91
CA LEU A 662 15.43 -2.41 -13.57
C LEU A 662 15.26 -2.32 -15.09
N GLY A 663 14.33 -3.09 -15.69
CA GLY A 663 14.14 -3.12 -17.15
C GLY A 663 15.15 -3.97 -17.90
N LEU A 664 15.77 -4.91 -17.21
CA LEU A 664 16.79 -5.83 -17.71
C LEU A 664 16.25 -7.26 -17.89
N ALA A 665 14.96 -7.49 -17.61
CA ALA A 665 14.34 -8.81 -17.81
C ALA A 665 14.20 -9.12 -19.31
N ASP A 666 14.49 -10.37 -19.69
CA ASP A 666 14.25 -10.87 -21.05
C ASP A 666 12.74 -10.97 -21.29
N PRO A 667 12.15 -10.13 -22.17
CA PRO A 667 10.70 -10.10 -22.39
C PRO A 667 10.18 -11.37 -23.07
N THR A 668 11.05 -12.15 -23.74
CA THR A 668 10.66 -13.40 -24.41
C THR A 668 10.68 -14.59 -23.45
N GLY A 669 11.37 -14.45 -22.31
CA GLY A 669 11.61 -15.53 -21.36
C GLY A 669 12.51 -16.67 -21.85
N ARG A 670 13.09 -16.57 -23.06
CA ARG A 670 13.94 -17.61 -23.64
C ARG A 670 15.20 -17.86 -22.82
N ARG A 671 15.81 -16.81 -22.28
CA ARG A 671 17.00 -16.93 -21.41
C ARG A 671 16.70 -17.77 -20.17
N TYR A 672 15.56 -17.53 -19.53
CA TYR A 672 15.13 -18.29 -18.36
C TYR A 672 14.78 -19.73 -18.75
N PHE A 673 14.09 -19.92 -19.87
CA PHE A 673 13.75 -21.24 -20.40
C PHE A 673 14.99 -22.09 -20.67
N ARG A 674 16.00 -21.53 -21.37
CA ARG A 674 17.27 -22.22 -21.65
C ARG A 674 18.01 -22.59 -20.37
N ARG A 675 18.08 -21.66 -19.41
CA ARG A 675 18.71 -21.92 -18.10
C ARG A 675 18.00 -23.04 -17.32
N TYR A 676 16.67 -23.13 -17.46
CA TYR A 676 15.84 -24.03 -16.66
C TYR A 676 15.65 -25.43 -17.27
N TYR A 677 15.58 -25.52 -18.61
CA TYR A 677 15.36 -26.78 -19.34
C TYR A 677 16.57 -27.25 -20.14
N GLY A 678 17.62 -26.44 -20.28
CA GLY A 678 18.82 -26.78 -21.06
C GLY A 678 18.61 -26.82 -22.58
N ARG A 679 17.49 -26.29 -23.09
CA ARG A 679 17.11 -26.32 -24.52
C ARG A 679 16.31 -25.10 -24.93
N GLU A 680 16.15 -24.87 -26.23
CA GLU A 680 15.28 -23.81 -26.77
C GLU A 680 13.77 -24.19 -26.68
N PRO A 681 12.88 -23.21 -26.52
CA PRO A 681 11.45 -23.44 -26.67
C PRO A 681 11.13 -23.76 -28.14
N GLN A 682 10.21 -24.71 -28.35
CA GLN A 682 9.78 -25.07 -29.70
C GLN A 682 8.98 -23.92 -30.34
N ALA A 683 9.25 -23.67 -31.62
CA ALA A 683 8.43 -22.81 -32.46
C ALA A 683 7.06 -23.49 -32.72
N CYS A 684 6.03 -22.68 -32.96
CA CYS A 684 4.74 -23.23 -33.41
C CYS A 684 4.96 -23.90 -34.76
N CYS A 685 4.67 -25.20 -34.90
CA CYS A 685 4.57 -25.79 -36.23
C CYS A 685 3.45 -25.05 -36.97
N PRO A 686 3.66 -24.58 -38.21
CA PRO A 686 2.53 -24.17 -39.05
C PRO A 686 1.60 -25.38 -39.15
N ALA A 687 0.31 -25.15 -38.87
CA ALA A 687 -0.71 -26.19 -39.02
C ALA A 687 -0.52 -26.82 -40.41
N LYS A 688 -0.24 -28.13 -40.46
CA LYS A 688 -0.26 -28.86 -41.72
C LYS A 688 -1.66 -28.67 -42.29
N THR A 689 -1.79 -27.86 -43.33
CA THR A 689 -2.96 -27.81 -44.18
C THR A 689 -3.13 -29.18 -44.80
N SER A 690 -3.88 -30.07 -44.15
CA SER A 690 -4.37 -31.28 -44.78
C SER A 690 -5.50 -30.89 -45.74
N ALA A 691 -5.15 -30.58 -46.98
CA ALA A 691 -6.06 -30.53 -48.10
C ALA A 691 -5.55 -31.49 -49.17
N CYS A 692 -6.15 -32.69 -49.16
CA CYS A 692 -6.49 -33.57 -50.27
C CYS A 692 -6.04 -33.11 -51.69
N SER A 693 -5.19 -33.91 -52.36
CA SER A 693 -5.65 -34.73 -53.51
C SER A 693 -4.53 -35.65 -53.99
N ASP A 694 -4.70 -36.94 -53.75
CA ASP A 694 -4.30 -37.96 -54.72
C ASP A 694 -5.01 -37.67 -56.05
N LYS A 695 -4.23 -37.55 -57.12
CA LYS A 695 -4.55 -37.93 -58.51
C LYS A 695 -3.34 -37.66 -59.40
N ARG A 696 -2.49 -38.68 -59.55
CA ARG A 696 -1.95 -39.15 -60.84
C ARG A 696 -1.83 -40.66 -60.78
#